data_AF-A0A1M6I1S8-F1
#
_entry.id   AF-A0A1M6I1S8-F1
#
_cell.length_a   1.000
_cell.length_b   1.000
_cell.length_c   1.000
_cell.angle_alpha   90.00
_cell.angle_beta   90.00
_cell.angle_gamma   90.00
#
_symmetry.space_group_name_H-M   'P 1'
#
loop_
_entity.id
_entity.type
_entity.pdbx_description
1 polymer ?
#
loop_
_entity_poly.entity_id
_entity_poly.type
_entity_poly.pdbx_seq_one_letter_code
_entity_poly.pdbx_strand_id
1 'polypeptide(L)'
;MISAVLFLSFFVFLILGVPIAICLGLSSICAIIYSGTSMMIVATNMYSGISKFLLLAIPFFVLSGNIMARAGISKRLIKFVDTCVGHRRGGIAIVCVIVACFFGAISGSGPATVAALGAVLVPAMVERGGFTPRFSTALMATASSIAIVIPPSIAFVVYASITGVSIADMFMAGIIPGILMGGALVIVVMWEARRKNIQPVQEKATAKERWDAFKDAFWGFLMPVIILGGIYGGFFTPTEAAAVSVVYGLFVGIVIYREIKLKDLFDIIVESGKTTGGIMLIVASASLFSFVCTKFGIADAASGLLGSIAHNQIVFLLIVNVIFLIAGCFIDANSAMYIFIPIMLPVCKALGYDVVAFGVMATVNLAIGQVTPPVGVNLFVAIGIKIKKGMEVTLQQISRAVMPMIAACVAILLIVTYIPSVSTGLPKVLAKNGSYTGDVTTASAEESSAAAAGSDKDQSFNEIGDYSDLNWEDTTWNFACSTTENSTWADGGRKFGELMEKATGGKVKVNIYAADQLTNGNQSEGIQALMNGDPVQISMHSNLIYSAFDPRFNVVSLPFIYDSVEDADAKFDGKAGDQMKSILGEYGLHCMGIAENGFRELTNSKNEVKSVDDMKNLKIRVAGSNLLMECYKRWGADATNMNWSETYTALQQNTVEGQENPLPAIDAASVQEVQPYCSMWDAIYDCLFFCMNNDIYNGLTKEQQAVVDEAGQKAVEYERYINRSGDEEIMNRWADKNGVTITKKEDMDIDSFKKAVDGVDEWYMEELKNQGYDDAEQLVSTFTSDSGAESDEYAVEDHSDLNWPETTWNFTCSTTETSTWAEGGRKFGELMEQATGGKVKVNVYAADQLTNGNQSEGIQALMNGDPVQISMHSNLIYSAFDPRFNVVSLPFLFNSVEDADAKLDGEAGEKLKEILSTYDLHCMGIAENGFRELTNSKHEVKSVDDMKNLKIRVAGSNLLMECYKRWGADATNMNWSETYTALQQNTVEGQENPLPAIDAASVQEVQPYCSMWDSIYDCLFFCINQDVYDSLTKEQQAVVDECGQMAVKYERDINRSGDAEIMSRWSEKNGLTITAKEDMDIDSFKKAVDGVKDWYIKELKSEGYDDGADLVETFTADETSSLQ
;
A
#
# COMPACT_ATOMS: atom_id res chain seq x y z
N MET A 1 26.40 22.41 15.36
CA MET A 1 26.13 23.57 16.26
C MET A 1 24.69 23.57 16.78
N ILE A 2 23.68 23.32 15.93
CA ILE A 2 22.26 23.21 16.33
C ILE A 2 22.06 22.22 17.48
N SER A 3 22.67 21.03 17.40
CA SER A 3 22.61 20.02 18.48
C SER A 3 23.19 20.54 19.80
N ALA A 4 24.25 21.35 19.76
CA ALA A 4 24.82 21.96 20.95
C ALA A 4 23.87 23.01 21.54
N VAL A 5 23.22 23.82 20.70
CA VAL A 5 22.19 24.79 21.15
C VAL A 5 21.02 24.05 21.80
N LEU A 6 20.51 22.99 21.16
CA LEU A 6 19.43 22.14 21.67
C LEU A 6 19.78 21.56 23.06
N PHE A 7 20.88 20.81 23.16
CA PHE A 7 21.23 20.13 24.41
C PHE A 7 21.71 21.11 25.50
N LEU A 8 22.51 22.13 25.17
CA LEU A 8 22.95 23.10 26.18
C LEU A 8 21.78 23.90 26.73
N SER A 9 20.87 24.39 25.88
CA SER A 9 19.68 25.10 26.36
C SER A 9 18.77 24.17 27.17
N PHE A 10 18.56 22.93 26.74
CA PHE A 10 17.82 21.91 27.48
C PHE A 10 18.40 21.70 28.89
N PHE A 11 19.71 21.42 29.00
CA PHE A 11 20.36 21.19 30.28
C PHE A 11 20.40 22.45 31.15
N VAL A 12 20.56 23.64 30.57
CA VAL A 12 20.48 24.90 31.30
C VAL A 12 19.09 25.09 31.91
N PHE A 13 18.02 24.93 31.12
CA PHE A 13 16.65 25.02 31.64
C PHE A 13 16.38 23.97 32.73
N LEU A 14 16.87 22.75 32.53
CA LEU A 14 16.75 21.67 33.52
C LEU A 14 17.45 22.01 34.84
N ILE A 15 18.68 22.55 34.79
CA ILE A 15 19.44 22.98 35.98
C ILE A 15 18.77 24.16 36.69
N LEU A 16 18.11 25.05 35.93
CA LEU A 16 17.32 26.16 36.48
C LEU A 16 16.00 25.71 37.13
N GLY A 17 15.68 24.42 37.10
CA GLY A 17 14.46 23.87 37.71
C GLY A 17 13.19 24.13 36.90
N VAL A 18 13.33 24.41 35.61
CA VAL A 18 12.19 24.56 34.69
C VAL A 18 11.51 23.20 34.49
N PRO A 19 10.16 23.12 34.44
CA PRO A 19 9.45 21.88 34.16
C PRO A 19 9.91 21.23 32.84
N ILE A 20 10.04 19.90 32.82
CA ILE A 20 10.65 19.15 31.70
C ILE A 20 9.97 19.43 30.35
N ALA A 21 8.63 19.47 30.32
CA ALA A 21 7.90 19.80 29.09
C ALA A 21 8.35 21.16 28.52
N ILE A 22 8.52 22.15 29.39
CA ILE A 22 8.99 23.49 29.01
C ILE A 22 10.47 23.45 28.60
N CYS A 23 11.32 22.65 29.27
CA CYS A 23 12.71 22.46 28.83
C CYS A 23 12.78 21.90 27.41
N LEU A 24 11.99 20.87 27.09
CA LEU A 24 11.93 20.25 25.76
C LEU A 24 11.42 21.24 24.72
N GLY A 25 10.30 21.92 24.99
CA GLY A 25 9.72 22.88 24.07
C GLY A 25 10.64 24.08 23.81
N LEU A 26 11.15 24.73 24.86
CA LEU A 26 12.01 25.90 24.72
C LEU A 26 13.36 25.57 24.10
N SER A 27 13.97 24.43 24.44
CA SER A 27 15.23 24.04 23.81
C SER A 27 15.07 23.76 22.32
N SER A 28 13.96 23.13 21.92
CA SER A 28 13.61 22.90 20.53
C SER A 28 13.33 24.22 19.80
N ILE A 29 12.62 25.16 20.42
CA ILE A 29 12.42 26.51 19.89
C ILE A 29 13.76 27.25 19.72
N CYS A 30 14.67 27.18 20.70
CA CYS A 30 16.00 27.76 20.58
C CYS A 30 16.79 27.16 19.41
N ALA A 31 16.68 25.84 19.19
CA ALA A 31 17.32 25.16 18.07
C ALA A 31 16.72 25.58 16.72
N ILE A 32 15.39 25.69 16.62
CA ILE A 32 14.66 26.12 15.41
C ILE A 32 14.97 27.58 15.07
N ILE A 33 14.99 28.48 16.06
CA ILE A 33 15.37 29.88 15.86
C ILE A 33 16.82 29.96 15.37
N TYR A 34 17.71 29.15 15.93
CA TYR A 34 19.11 29.13 15.53
C TYR A 34 19.33 28.52 14.14
N SER A 35 18.52 27.55 13.72
CA SER A 35 18.61 26.93 12.39
C SER A 35 18.06 27.82 11.28
N GLY A 36 17.30 28.87 11.60
CA GLY A 36 16.62 29.73 10.61
C GLY A 36 15.35 29.11 10.02
N THR A 37 14.91 27.98 10.57
CA THR A 37 13.71 27.25 10.14
C THR A 37 12.43 27.97 10.59
N SER A 38 11.33 27.84 9.82
CA SER A 38 10.03 28.46 10.13
C SER A 38 9.52 28.13 11.55
N MET A 39 9.09 29.16 12.28
CA MET A 39 8.47 29.01 13.60
C MET A 39 7.09 28.33 13.56
N MET A 40 6.45 28.24 12.38
CA MET A 40 5.17 27.53 12.21
C MET A 40 5.30 26.05 12.60
N ILE A 41 6.47 25.46 12.36
CA ILE A 41 6.81 24.07 12.71
C ILE A 41 6.58 23.77 14.19
N VAL A 42 6.77 24.77 15.07
CA VAL A 42 6.54 24.64 16.51
C VAL A 42 5.06 24.32 16.79
N ALA A 43 4.14 25.10 16.22
CA ALA A 43 2.71 24.92 16.45
C ALA A 43 2.22 23.59 15.84
N THR A 44 2.65 23.33 14.61
CA THR A 44 2.28 22.15 13.83
C THR A 44 2.72 20.84 14.52
N ASN A 45 4.00 20.71 14.87
CA ASN A 45 4.51 19.50 15.54
C ASN A 45 3.95 19.31 16.95
N MET A 46 3.74 20.40 17.70
CA MET A 46 3.13 20.29 19.02
C MET A 46 1.68 19.83 18.95
N TYR A 47 0.91 20.27 17.95
CA TYR A 47 -0.47 19.84 17.71
C TYR A 47 -0.54 18.40 17.22
N SER A 48 0.23 18.06 16.19
CA SER A 48 0.30 16.70 15.62
C SER A 48 0.71 15.66 16.66
N GLY A 49 1.68 15.99 17.51
CA GLY A 49 2.11 15.13 18.60
C GLY A 49 1.00 14.71 19.58
N ILE A 50 0.04 15.59 19.86
CA ILE A 50 -1.08 15.33 20.79
C ILE A 50 -2.35 14.82 20.11
N SER A 51 -2.47 15.02 18.80
CA SER A 51 -3.67 14.69 18.00
C SER A 51 -3.66 13.23 17.50
N LYS A 52 -3.22 12.28 18.33
CA LYS A 52 -3.18 10.84 17.99
C LYS A 52 -4.29 10.08 18.71
N PHE A 53 -5.09 9.30 17.98
CA PHE A 53 -6.23 8.58 18.57
C PHE A 53 -5.83 7.66 19.74
N LEU A 54 -4.68 6.98 19.61
CA LEU A 54 -4.12 6.11 20.65
C LEU A 54 -3.88 6.80 22.00
N LEU A 55 -3.65 8.12 22.01
CA LEU A 55 -3.39 8.87 23.23
C LEU A 55 -4.65 9.08 24.07
N LEU A 56 -5.86 8.86 23.52
CA LEU A 56 -7.12 8.90 24.28
C LEU A 56 -7.18 7.83 25.38
N ALA A 57 -6.43 6.73 25.25
CA ALA A 57 -6.33 5.72 26.29
C ALA A 57 -5.73 6.28 27.60
N ILE A 58 -4.82 7.26 27.52
CA ILE A 58 -4.15 7.87 28.69
C ILE A 58 -5.18 8.53 29.63
N PRO A 59 -6.01 9.52 29.20
CA PRO A 59 -6.98 10.13 30.09
C PRO A 59 -7.99 9.13 30.66
N PHE A 60 -8.42 8.14 29.87
CA PHE A 60 -9.37 7.13 30.36
C PHE A 60 -8.76 6.20 31.40
N PHE A 61 -7.52 5.72 31.20
CA PHE A 61 -6.85 4.89 32.21
C PHE A 61 -6.49 5.69 33.47
N VAL A 62 -6.05 6.94 33.33
CA VAL A 62 -5.83 7.85 34.48
C VAL A 62 -7.12 8.05 35.26
N LEU A 63 -8.23 8.32 34.57
CA LEU A 63 -9.53 8.51 35.19
C LEU A 63 -10.01 7.23 35.89
N SER A 64 -9.89 6.07 35.23
CA SER A 64 -10.24 4.76 35.78
C SER A 64 -9.45 4.47 37.06
N GLY A 65 -8.13 4.68 37.05
CA GLY A 65 -7.27 4.51 38.22
C GLY A 65 -7.68 5.39 39.40
N ASN A 66 -8.02 6.66 39.15
CA ASN A 66 -8.48 7.59 40.18
C ASN A 66 -9.86 7.21 40.75
N ILE A 67 -10.80 6.77 39.90
CA ILE A 67 -12.10 6.24 40.34
C ILE A 67 -11.89 5.02 41.24
N MET A 68 -11.05 4.10 40.82
CA MET A 68 -10.76 2.84 41.53
C MET A 68 -10.11 3.07 42.89
N ALA A 69 -9.20 4.04 42.99
CA ALA A 69 -8.61 4.46 44.25
C ALA A 69 -9.67 4.97 45.24
N ARG A 70 -10.69 5.69 44.75
CA ARG A 70 -11.80 6.20 45.57
C ARG A 70 -12.89 5.15 45.86
N ALA A 71 -13.02 4.12 45.02
CA ALA A 71 -14.03 3.05 45.15
C ALA A 71 -13.77 2.07 46.32
N GLY A 72 -12.67 2.22 47.07
CA GLY A 72 -12.37 1.37 48.23
C GLY A 72 -11.93 -0.05 47.88
N ILE A 73 -11.52 -0.30 46.64
CA ILE A 73 -11.04 -1.60 46.14
C ILE A 73 -9.77 -2.04 46.86
N SER A 74 -8.84 -1.11 47.11
CA SER A 74 -7.56 -1.39 47.78
C SER A 74 -7.75 -2.11 49.12
N LYS A 75 -8.71 -1.67 49.95
CA LYS A 75 -8.97 -2.27 51.27
C LYS A 75 -9.44 -3.73 51.15
N ARG A 76 -10.24 -4.03 50.13
CA ARG A 76 -10.80 -5.37 49.86
C ARG A 76 -9.75 -6.31 49.31
N LEU A 77 -8.93 -5.83 48.37
CA LEU A 77 -7.78 -6.58 47.86
C LEU A 77 -6.80 -6.92 48.97
N ILE A 78 -6.44 -5.95 49.83
CA ILE A 78 -5.58 -6.18 50.99
C ILE A 78 -6.16 -7.28 51.87
N LYS A 79 -7.44 -7.18 52.25
CA LYS A 79 -8.12 -8.16 53.11
C LYS A 79 -8.06 -9.56 52.50
N PHE A 80 -8.40 -9.71 51.22
CA PHE A 80 -8.36 -11.01 50.56
C PHE A 80 -6.96 -11.62 50.50
N VAL A 81 -5.97 -10.86 50.03
CA VAL A 81 -4.58 -11.34 49.93
C VAL A 81 -4.03 -11.69 51.32
N ASP A 82 -4.36 -10.90 52.35
CA ASP A 82 -4.00 -11.18 53.75
C ASP A 82 -4.59 -12.51 54.25
N THR A 83 -5.86 -12.85 53.93
CA THR A 83 -6.41 -14.18 54.26
C THR A 83 -5.69 -15.35 53.56
N CYS A 84 -5.09 -15.09 52.40
CA CYS A 84 -4.38 -16.08 51.60
C CYS A 84 -2.94 -16.31 52.08
N VAL A 85 -2.19 -15.24 52.37
CA VAL A 85 -0.73 -15.32 52.65
C VAL A 85 -0.29 -14.68 53.97
N GLY A 86 -1.17 -13.97 54.69
CA GLY A 86 -0.85 -13.25 55.94
C GLY A 86 -0.33 -14.15 57.07
N HIS A 87 -0.77 -15.41 57.11
CA HIS A 87 -0.29 -16.43 58.07
C HIS A 87 1.13 -16.94 57.79
N ARG A 88 1.73 -16.59 56.63
CA ARG A 88 3.11 -16.95 56.32
C ARG A 88 4.07 -15.97 56.99
N ARG A 89 5.32 -16.40 57.14
CA ARG A 89 6.39 -15.56 57.69
C ARG A 89 6.64 -14.36 56.79
N GLY A 90 6.53 -13.15 57.34
CA GLY A 90 6.57 -11.91 56.56
C GLY A 90 5.28 -11.62 55.77
N GLY A 91 4.18 -12.29 56.09
CA GLY A 91 2.93 -12.30 55.32
C GLY A 91 2.43 -10.91 54.92
N ILE A 92 2.38 -9.94 55.84
CA ILE A 92 1.89 -8.58 55.52
C ILE A 92 2.76 -7.82 54.51
N ALA A 93 4.07 -8.11 54.45
CA ALA A 93 4.95 -7.54 53.43
C ALA A 93 4.79 -8.25 52.08
N ILE A 94 4.49 -9.55 52.06
CA ILE A 94 4.10 -10.27 50.84
C ILE A 94 2.74 -9.74 50.33
N VAL A 95 1.80 -9.44 51.23
CA VAL A 95 0.53 -8.78 50.89
C VAL A 95 0.79 -7.44 50.23
N CYS A 96 1.73 -6.64 50.76
CA CYS A 96 2.12 -5.37 50.16
C CYS A 96 2.57 -5.55 48.69
N VAL A 97 3.44 -6.52 48.40
CA VAL A 97 3.92 -6.77 47.03
C VAL A 97 2.79 -7.22 46.10
N ILE A 98 2.01 -8.23 46.51
CA ILE A 98 0.94 -8.79 45.67
C ILE A 98 -0.15 -7.74 45.41
N VAL A 99 -0.59 -7.02 46.44
CA VAL A 99 -1.62 -5.98 46.29
C VAL A 99 -1.10 -4.83 45.44
N ALA A 100 0.17 -4.43 45.59
CA ALA A 100 0.75 -3.40 44.74
C ALA A 100 0.80 -3.83 43.27
N CYS A 101 1.10 -5.10 42.97
CA CYS A 101 1.04 -5.63 41.61
C CYS A 101 -0.39 -5.58 41.03
N PHE A 102 -1.39 -6.04 41.80
CA PHE A 102 -2.79 -6.03 41.36
C PHE A 102 -3.38 -4.62 41.24
N PHE A 103 -3.10 -3.75 42.20
CA PHE A 103 -3.56 -2.37 42.15
C PHE A 103 -2.81 -1.58 41.08
N GLY A 104 -1.55 -1.94 40.82
CA GLY A 104 -0.76 -1.40 39.73
C GLY A 104 -1.36 -1.69 38.36
N ALA A 105 -1.86 -2.92 38.16
CA ALA A 105 -2.67 -3.32 37.00
C ALA A 105 -4.00 -2.54 36.85
N ILE A 106 -4.34 -1.66 37.79
CA ILE A 106 -5.53 -0.81 37.72
C ILE A 106 -5.12 0.65 37.55
N SER A 107 -4.07 1.09 38.26
CA SER A 107 -3.65 2.49 38.31
C SER A 107 -2.69 2.90 37.19
N GLY A 108 -1.88 1.96 36.67
CA GLY A 108 -0.82 2.22 35.70
C GLY A 108 0.24 3.23 36.16
N SER A 109 0.29 3.56 37.46
CA SER A 109 1.12 4.66 38.02
C SER A 109 1.75 4.28 39.36
N GLY A 110 3.09 4.35 39.40
CA GLY A 110 3.88 4.07 40.60
C GLY A 110 3.59 5.04 41.75
N PRO A 111 3.75 6.37 41.58
CA PRO A 111 3.50 7.36 42.62
C PRO A 111 2.07 7.29 43.18
N ALA A 112 1.07 7.12 42.30
CA ALA A 112 -0.32 6.99 42.72
C ALA A 112 -0.56 5.73 43.56
N THR A 113 0.06 4.60 43.19
CA THR A 113 0.01 3.35 43.94
C THR A 113 0.64 3.50 45.33
N VAL A 114 1.78 4.19 45.44
CA VAL A 114 2.41 4.50 46.74
C VAL A 114 1.46 5.33 47.61
N ALA A 115 0.85 6.38 47.07
CA ALA A 115 -0.07 7.24 47.82
C ALA A 115 -1.32 6.49 48.29
N ALA A 116 -1.93 5.68 47.42
CA ALA A 116 -3.18 4.96 47.71
C ALA A 116 -3.00 3.81 48.70
N LEU A 117 -1.98 2.96 48.49
CA LEU A 117 -1.77 1.76 49.30
C LEU A 117 -0.92 2.04 50.54
N GLY A 118 0.01 2.97 50.44
CA GLY A 118 1.02 3.22 51.46
C GLY A 118 0.45 3.67 52.79
N ALA A 119 -0.61 4.50 52.76
CA ALA A 119 -1.31 4.97 53.96
C ALA A 119 -1.91 3.84 54.82
N VAL A 120 -2.11 2.65 54.25
CA VAL A 120 -2.67 1.49 54.94
C VAL A 120 -1.59 0.42 55.19
N LEU A 121 -0.79 0.10 54.17
CA LEU A 121 0.15 -1.02 54.21
C LEU A 121 1.44 -0.69 54.95
N VAL A 122 1.97 0.55 54.87
CA VAL A 122 3.19 0.91 55.60
C VAL A 122 2.97 0.86 57.12
N PRO A 123 1.91 1.48 57.69
CA PRO A 123 1.59 1.31 59.11
C PRO A 123 1.35 -0.15 59.48
N ALA A 124 0.62 -0.92 58.67
CA ALA A 124 0.34 -2.33 58.95
C ALA A 124 1.61 -3.19 59.01
N MET A 125 2.56 -2.99 58.10
CA MET A 125 3.86 -3.69 58.11
C MET A 125 4.69 -3.36 59.35
N VAL A 126 4.65 -2.11 59.82
CA VAL A 126 5.39 -1.68 61.02
C VAL A 126 4.73 -2.18 62.30
N GLU A 127 3.43 -1.93 62.46
CA GLU A 127 2.71 -2.17 63.72
C GLU A 127 2.33 -3.64 63.91
N ARG A 128 1.90 -4.31 62.84
CA ARG A 128 1.48 -5.72 62.88
C ARG A 128 2.55 -6.66 62.37
N GLY A 129 3.36 -6.23 61.40
CA GLY A 129 4.36 -7.08 60.75
C GLY A 129 5.73 -7.11 61.41
N GLY A 130 6.03 -6.20 62.33
CA GLY A 130 7.35 -6.10 62.97
C GLY A 130 8.49 -5.65 62.03
N PHE A 131 8.16 -5.11 60.85
CA PHE A 131 9.15 -4.56 59.93
C PHE A 131 9.60 -3.16 60.35
N THR A 132 10.86 -2.82 60.07
CA THR A 132 11.37 -1.48 60.37
C THR A 132 10.71 -0.44 59.44
N PRO A 133 10.37 0.78 59.93
CA PRO A 133 9.75 1.84 59.12
C PRO A 133 10.44 2.05 57.76
N ARG A 134 11.77 2.19 57.76
CA ARG A 134 12.57 2.34 56.53
C ARG A 134 12.41 1.21 55.51
N PHE A 135 12.25 -0.04 55.96
CA PHE A 135 12.06 -1.18 55.08
C PHE A 135 10.63 -1.21 54.54
N SER A 136 9.64 -1.00 55.41
CA SER A 136 8.23 -0.95 55.02
C SER A 136 7.96 0.14 53.99
N THR A 137 8.54 1.32 54.19
CA THR A 137 8.42 2.45 53.25
C THR A 137 9.17 2.19 51.94
N ALA A 138 10.37 1.61 51.99
CA ALA A 138 11.13 1.23 50.79
C ALA A 138 10.45 0.12 49.97
N LEU A 139 9.87 -0.88 50.64
CA LEU A 139 9.14 -1.97 50.00
C LEU A 139 7.89 -1.44 49.30
N MET A 140 7.14 -0.55 49.96
CA MET A 140 5.97 0.08 49.34
C MET A 140 6.37 0.89 48.11
N ALA A 141 7.46 1.68 48.17
CA ALA A 141 7.95 2.43 47.03
C ALA A 141 8.33 1.50 45.85
N THR A 142 9.03 0.41 46.14
CA THR A 142 9.54 -0.53 45.12
C THR A 142 8.45 -1.42 44.54
N ALA A 143 7.57 -1.94 45.37
CA ALA A 143 6.45 -2.76 44.91
C ALA A 143 5.48 -1.94 44.05
N SER A 144 5.29 -0.67 44.37
CA SER A 144 4.49 0.23 43.54
C SER A 144 5.13 0.57 42.21
N SER A 145 6.46 0.54 42.06
CA SER A 145 7.06 0.86 40.75
C SER A 145 6.77 -0.22 39.70
N ILE A 146 6.44 -1.44 40.12
CA ILE A 146 5.95 -2.51 39.23
C ILE A 146 4.62 -2.11 38.54
N ALA A 147 3.88 -1.14 39.10
CA ALA A 147 2.60 -0.67 38.54
C ALA A 147 2.71 -0.11 37.11
N ILE A 148 3.88 0.38 36.70
CA ILE A 148 4.07 0.86 35.33
C ILE A 148 4.52 -0.26 34.38
N VAL A 149 4.82 -1.47 34.89
CA VAL A 149 5.23 -2.65 34.11
C VAL A 149 4.07 -3.62 33.93
N ILE A 150 3.21 -3.79 34.95
CA ILE A 150 2.04 -4.67 34.86
C ILE A 150 0.88 -3.94 34.15
N PRO A 151 0.32 -4.50 33.07
CA PRO A 151 -0.74 -3.86 32.31
C PRO A 151 -2.10 -3.80 33.00
N PRO A 152 -3.00 -2.88 32.57
CA PRO A 152 -2.78 -1.73 31.70
C PRO A 152 -1.74 -0.73 32.23
N SER A 153 -0.82 -0.31 31.37
CA SER A 153 0.28 0.61 31.73
C SER A 153 0.28 1.84 30.82
N ILE A 154 0.30 3.02 31.44
CA ILE A 154 0.40 4.30 30.73
C ILE A 154 1.76 4.40 30.00
N ALA A 155 2.84 3.87 30.59
CA ALA A 155 4.17 3.91 29.97
C ALA A 155 4.21 3.10 28.67
N PHE A 156 3.49 1.98 28.61
CA PHE A 156 3.36 1.19 27.37
C PHE A 156 2.53 1.89 26.31
N VAL A 157 1.44 2.57 26.69
CA VAL A 157 0.66 3.40 25.75
C VAL A 157 1.54 4.51 25.16
N VAL A 158 2.33 5.18 26.00
CA VAL A 158 3.28 6.21 25.56
C VAL A 158 4.33 5.61 24.61
N TYR A 159 4.95 4.50 24.97
CA TYR A 159 5.94 3.84 24.13
C TYR A 159 5.36 3.43 22.76
N ALA A 160 4.18 2.81 22.75
CA ALA A 160 3.45 2.44 21.54
C ALA A 160 3.15 3.67 20.66
N SER A 161 2.76 4.80 21.26
CA SER A 161 2.50 6.04 20.52
C SER A 161 3.74 6.66 19.87
N ILE A 162 4.93 6.40 20.42
CA ILE A 162 6.21 6.90 19.89
C ILE A 162 6.72 5.97 18.78
N THR A 163 6.59 4.66 18.98
CA THR A 163 7.27 3.64 18.16
C THR A 163 6.37 2.99 17.11
N GLY A 164 5.05 3.20 17.19
CA GLY A 164 4.07 2.59 16.28
C GLY A 164 3.71 1.14 16.59
N VAL A 165 4.31 0.51 17.61
CA VAL A 165 3.99 -0.87 17.99
C VAL A 165 2.61 -1.00 18.64
N SER A 166 2.00 -2.18 18.53
CA SER A 166 0.70 -2.48 19.12
C SER A 166 0.70 -2.34 20.65
N ILE A 167 -0.28 -1.61 21.19
CA ILE A 167 -0.53 -1.51 22.64
C ILE A 167 -0.87 -2.89 23.21
N ALA A 168 -1.59 -3.72 22.47
CA ALA A 168 -1.96 -5.06 22.89
C ALA A 168 -0.71 -5.94 23.07
N ASP A 169 0.23 -5.89 22.12
CA ASP A 169 1.51 -6.60 22.23
C ASP A 169 2.33 -6.11 23.42
N MET A 170 2.42 -4.79 23.61
CA MET A 170 3.10 -4.19 24.75
C MET A 170 2.47 -4.62 26.09
N PHE A 171 1.14 -4.66 26.15
CA PHE A 171 0.44 -5.14 27.34
C PHE A 171 0.76 -6.63 27.59
N MET A 172 0.68 -7.52 26.60
CA MET A 172 1.05 -8.93 26.83
C MET A 172 2.51 -9.09 27.24
N ALA A 173 3.40 -8.33 26.60
CA ALA A 173 4.83 -8.41 26.84
C ALA A 173 5.24 -8.00 28.26
N GLY A 174 4.48 -7.11 28.92
CA GLY A 174 4.75 -6.68 30.29
C GLY A 174 4.31 -7.64 31.40
N ILE A 175 3.42 -8.59 31.12
CA ILE A 175 2.83 -9.48 32.14
C ILE A 175 3.91 -10.32 32.82
N ILE A 176 4.73 -11.04 32.05
CA ILE A 176 5.76 -11.94 32.58
C ILE A 176 6.84 -11.15 33.33
N PRO A 177 7.46 -10.10 32.76
CA PRO A 177 8.42 -9.24 33.48
C PRO A 177 7.88 -8.69 34.80
N GLY A 178 6.63 -8.20 34.81
CA GLY A 178 6.01 -7.67 36.02
C GLY A 178 5.83 -8.73 37.12
N ILE A 179 5.40 -9.94 36.76
CA ILE A 179 5.30 -11.07 37.70
C ILE A 179 6.68 -11.48 38.23
N LEU A 180 7.70 -11.50 37.37
CA LEU A 180 9.08 -11.81 37.77
C LEU A 180 9.63 -10.77 38.77
N MET A 181 9.40 -9.48 38.54
CA MET A 181 9.75 -8.42 39.48
C MET A 181 9.03 -8.60 40.83
N GLY A 182 7.73 -8.87 40.81
CA GLY A 182 6.95 -9.14 42.02
C GLY A 182 7.50 -10.35 42.80
N GLY A 183 7.81 -11.44 42.09
CA GLY A 183 8.45 -12.63 42.66
C GLY A 183 9.81 -12.31 43.29
N ALA A 184 10.64 -11.51 42.62
CA ALA A 184 11.94 -11.09 43.13
C ALA A 184 11.81 -10.29 44.44
N LEU A 185 10.82 -9.40 44.55
CA LEU A 185 10.54 -8.67 45.79
C LEU A 185 10.02 -9.58 46.90
N VAL A 186 9.19 -10.59 46.59
CA VAL A 186 8.75 -11.59 47.58
C VAL A 186 9.95 -12.35 48.14
N ILE A 187 10.94 -12.69 47.30
CA ILE A 187 12.20 -13.32 47.74
C ILE A 187 12.95 -12.41 48.73
N VAL A 188 13.07 -11.12 48.42
CA VAL A 188 13.70 -10.13 49.33
C VAL A 188 12.96 -10.05 50.66
N VAL A 189 11.62 -10.04 50.64
CA VAL A 189 10.79 -10.05 51.86
C VAL A 189 11.03 -11.31 52.69
N MET A 190 11.05 -12.49 52.06
CA MET A 190 11.30 -13.76 52.73
C MET A 190 12.70 -13.81 53.35
N TRP A 191 13.70 -13.25 52.65
CA TRP A 191 15.07 -13.14 53.14
C TRP A 191 15.15 -12.21 54.36
N GLU A 192 14.56 -11.02 54.30
CA GLU A 192 14.56 -10.06 55.41
C GLU A 192 13.80 -10.59 56.63
N ALA A 193 12.65 -11.23 56.43
CA ALA A 193 11.86 -11.84 57.50
C ALA A 193 12.59 -13.00 58.18
N ARG A 194 13.41 -13.76 57.43
CA ARG A 194 14.31 -14.78 58.00
C ARG A 194 15.43 -14.13 58.78
N ARG A 195 16.14 -13.16 58.19
CA ARG A 195 17.29 -12.46 58.79
C ARG A 195 16.95 -11.75 60.09
N LYS A 196 15.80 -11.07 60.17
CA LYS A 196 15.35 -10.33 61.37
C LYS A 196 14.49 -11.15 62.34
N ASN A 197 14.42 -12.45 62.11
CA ASN A 197 13.61 -13.38 62.89
C ASN A 197 12.12 -12.99 63.08
N ILE A 198 11.51 -12.34 62.08
CA ILE A 198 10.11 -11.91 62.12
C ILE A 198 9.20 -13.14 62.12
N GLN A 199 8.30 -13.23 63.09
CA GLN A 199 7.32 -14.32 63.22
C GLN A 199 6.01 -13.98 62.51
N PRO A 200 5.24 -14.98 62.04
CA PRO A 200 3.88 -14.75 61.56
C PRO A 200 3.01 -14.22 62.70
N VAL A 201 2.24 -13.16 62.44
CA VAL A 201 1.40 -12.50 63.44
C VAL A 201 -0.08 -12.88 63.29
N GLN A 202 -0.45 -13.49 62.16
CA GLN A 202 -1.82 -13.96 61.91
C GLN A 202 -1.92 -15.48 61.90
N GLU A 203 -3.06 -15.97 62.41
CA GLU A 203 -3.45 -17.36 62.24
C GLU A 203 -3.94 -17.64 60.81
N LYS A 204 -3.92 -18.91 60.41
CA LYS A 204 -4.36 -19.33 59.09
C LYS A 204 -5.88 -19.17 58.96
N ALA A 205 -6.31 -18.23 58.13
CA ALA A 205 -7.73 -18.06 57.80
C ALA A 205 -8.36 -19.35 57.27
N THR A 206 -9.60 -19.60 57.67
CA THR A 206 -10.42 -20.73 57.24
C THR A 206 -10.80 -20.61 55.76
N ALA A 207 -11.18 -21.72 55.13
CA ALA A 207 -11.65 -21.71 53.73
C ALA A 207 -12.89 -20.80 53.54
N LYS A 208 -13.76 -20.71 54.55
CA LYS A 208 -14.93 -19.84 54.54
C LYS A 208 -14.54 -18.37 54.55
N GLU A 209 -13.65 -17.96 55.45
CA GLU A 209 -13.17 -16.56 55.52
C GLU A 209 -12.48 -16.12 54.24
N ARG A 210 -11.70 -17.01 53.60
CA ARG A 210 -11.07 -16.74 52.30
C ARG A 210 -12.09 -16.55 51.19
N TRP A 211 -13.14 -17.38 51.15
CA TRP A 211 -14.20 -17.28 50.16
C TRP A 211 -15.03 -16.01 50.33
N ASP A 212 -15.34 -15.64 51.58
CA ASP A 212 -16.08 -14.41 51.88
C ASP A 212 -15.24 -13.17 51.52
N ALA A 213 -13.92 -13.20 51.79
CA ALA A 213 -13.01 -12.12 51.37
C ALA A 213 -12.83 -12.07 49.83
N PHE A 214 -12.82 -13.22 49.15
CA PHE A 214 -12.78 -13.29 47.69
C PHE A 214 -14.02 -12.64 47.07
N LYS A 215 -15.22 -12.98 47.55
CA LYS A 215 -16.48 -12.38 47.09
C LYS A 215 -16.49 -10.86 47.25
N ASP A 216 -15.96 -10.36 48.36
CA ASP A 216 -15.86 -8.92 48.61
C ASP A 216 -14.89 -8.24 47.62
N ALA A 217 -13.75 -8.88 47.33
CA ALA A 217 -12.73 -8.38 46.40
C ALA A 217 -12.99 -8.67 44.91
N PHE A 218 -13.97 -9.53 44.59
CA PHE A 218 -14.23 -10.06 43.25
C PHE A 218 -14.34 -8.97 42.17
N TRP A 219 -15.11 -7.92 42.46
CA TRP A 219 -15.31 -6.80 41.52
C TRP A 219 -14.03 -6.01 41.24
N GLY A 220 -13.07 -6.00 42.16
CA GLY A 220 -11.74 -5.42 41.91
C GLY A 220 -10.90 -6.28 40.95
N PHE A 221 -10.92 -7.61 41.13
CA PHE A 221 -10.17 -8.54 40.27
C PHE A 221 -10.73 -8.64 38.86
N LEU A 222 -12.03 -8.44 38.70
CA LEU A 222 -12.68 -8.50 37.40
C LEU A 222 -12.21 -7.36 36.46
N MET A 223 -11.67 -6.26 37.00
CA MET A 223 -11.22 -5.13 36.19
C MET A 223 -10.08 -5.46 35.21
N PRO A 224 -8.90 -5.96 35.64
CA PRO A 224 -7.87 -6.41 34.69
C PRO A 224 -8.37 -7.47 33.71
N VAL A 225 -9.30 -8.33 34.13
CA VAL A 225 -9.90 -9.36 33.26
C VAL A 225 -10.81 -8.74 32.19
N ILE A 226 -11.61 -7.73 32.52
CA ILE A 226 -12.44 -7.01 31.55
C ILE A 226 -11.55 -6.28 30.53
N ILE A 227 -10.50 -5.60 31.01
CA ILE A 227 -9.61 -4.83 30.14
C ILE A 227 -8.82 -5.77 29.24
N LEU A 228 -8.07 -6.71 29.81
CA LEU A 228 -7.22 -7.62 29.04
C LEU A 228 -8.05 -8.63 28.25
N GLY A 229 -9.07 -9.24 28.85
CA GLY A 229 -9.95 -10.19 28.17
C GLY A 229 -10.80 -9.54 27.08
N GLY A 230 -11.18 -8.27 27.24
CA GLY A 230 -11.87 -7.51 26.20
C GLY A 230 -10.96 -7.18 25.02
N ILE A 231 -9.72 -6.76 25.29
CA ILE A 231 -8.71 -6.48 24.26
C ILE A 231 -8.37 -7.77 23.48
N TYR A 232 -7.97 -8.83 24.17
CA TYR A 232 -7.53 -10.06 23.51
C TYR A 232 -8.68 -10.91 22.98
N GLY A 233 -9.90 -10.71 23.49
CA GLY A 233 -11.11 -11.31 22.93
C GLY A 233 -11.63 -10.61 21.67
N GLY A 234 -11.00 -9.49 21.26
CA GLY A 234 -11.44 -8.68 20.12
C GLY A 234 -12.75 -7.90 20.38
N PHE A 235 -13.18 -7.80 21.63
CA PHE A 235 -14.41 -7.09 22.01
C PHE A 235 -14.19 -5.59 22.19
N PHE A 236 -13.01 -5.19 22.65
CA PHE A 236 -12.65 -3.79 22.90
C PHE A 236 -11.28 -3.48 22.35
N THR A 237 -11.10 -2.26 21.88
CA THR A 237 -9.78 -1.67 21.63
C THR A 237 -9.11 -1.29 22.95
N PRO A 238 -7.79 -1.00 23.00
CA PRO A 238 -7.17 -0.46 24.21
C PRO A 238 -7.84 0.83 24.72
N THR A 239 -8.24 1.72 23.82
CA THR A 239 -8.94 2.98 24.16
C THR A 239 -10.36 2.72 24.64
N GLU A 240 -11.11 1.83 23.98
CA GLU A 240 -12.44 1.41 24.41
C GLU A 240 -12.40 0.66 25.73
N ALA A 241 -11.43 -0.23 25.94
CA ALA A 241 -11.22 -0.95 27.18
C ALA A 241 -10.93 0.03 28.33
N ALA A 242 -10.19 1.12 28.06
CA ALA A 242 -10.00 2.20 29.01
C ALA A 242 -11.33 2.89 29.34
N ALA A 243 -12.16 3.23 28.35
CA ALA A 243 -13.48 3.84 28.56
C ALA A 243 -14.45 2.90 29.32
N VAL A 244 -14.49 1.61 28.95
CA VAL A 244 -15.26 0.57 29.64
C VAL A 244 -14.79 0.43 31.07
N SER A 245 -13.48 0.52 31.34
CA SER A 245 -12.95 0.50 32.70
C SER A 245 -13.43 1.69 33.54
N VAL A 246 -13.58 2.88 32.96
CA VAL A 246 -14.18 4.05 33.64
C VAL A 246 -15.64 3.78 33.99
N VAL A 247 -16.45 3.31 33.04
CA VAL A 247 -17.88 3.01 33.24
C VAL A 247 -18.05 1.91 34.30
N TYR A 248 -17.33 0.81 34.15
CA TYR A 248 -17.33 -0.30 35.12
C TYR A 248 -16.88 0.19 36.50
N GLY A 249 -15.88 1.06 36.56
CA GLY A 249 -15.39 1.59 37.83
C GLY A 249 -16.36 2.50 38.55
N LEU A 250 -17.08 3.34 37.82
CA LEU A 250 -18.17 4.13 38.37
C LEU A 250 -19.31 3.24 38.87
N PHE A 251 -19.66 2.19 38.12
CA PHE A 251 -20.68 1.23 38.53
C PHE A 251 -20.30 0.52 39.84
N VAL A 252 -19.08 0.00 39.92
CA VAL A 252 -18.56 -0.65 41.13
C VAL A 252 -18.49 0.34 42.30
N GLY A 253 -17.99 1.55 42.07
CA GLY A 253 -17.81 2.56 43.12
C GLY A 253 -19.11 3.16 43.65
N ILE A 254 -20.10 3.41 42.78
CA ILE A 254 -21.37 4.07 43.13
C ILE A 254 -22.44 3.05 43.53
N VAL A 255 -22.60 1.96 42.77
CA VAL A 255 -23.74 1.04 42.93
C VAL A 255 -23.42 -0.11 43.87
N ILE A 256 -22.27 -0.78 43.66
CA ILE A 256 -21.90 -1.99 44.39
C ILE A 256 -21.31 -1.66 45.76
N TYR A 257 -20.18 -0.96 45.78
CA TYR A 257 -19.48 -0.61 47.02
C TYR A 257 -20.04 0.63 47.69
N ARG A 258 -20.69 1.52 46.92
CA ARG A 258 -21.33 2.76 47.42
C ARG A 258 -20.36 3.66 48.19
N GLU A 259 -19.10 3.69 47.76
CA GLU A 259 -18.02 4.50 48.35
C GLU A 259 -17.90 5.86 47.66
N ILE A 260 -18.30 5.96 46.39
CA ILE A 260 -18.24 7.20 45.59
C ILE A 260 -19.62 7.89 45.59
N LYS A 261 -19.67 9.17 45.98
CA LYS A 261 -20.87 10.01 45.84
C LYS A 261 -20.79 10.84 44.57
N LEU A 262 -21.93 11.23 44.01
CA LEU A 262 -21.99 12.04 42.78
C LEU A 262 -21.18 13.36 42.86
N LYS A 263 -21.09 13.96 44.05
CA LYS A 263 -20.27 15.16 44.27
C LYS A 263 -18.76 14.91 44.18
N ASP A 264 -18.32 13.68 44.47
CA ASP A 264 -16.90 13.31 44.45
C ASP A 264 -16.41 13.13 42.99
N LEU A 265 -17.34 13.01 42.03
CA LEU A 265 -17.02 12.89 40.60
C LEU A 265 -16.29 14.13 40.07
N PHE A 266 -16.68 15.33 40.52
CA PHE A 266 -16.03 16.56 40.09
C PHE A 266 -14.54 16.57 40.50
N ASP A 267 -14.26 16.21 41.76
CA ASP A 267 -12.89 16.14 42.27
C ASP A 267 -12.07 15.08 41.52
N ILE A 268 -12.66 13.91 41.25
CA ILE A 268 -12.01 12.84 40.49
C ILE A 268 -11.69 13.27 39.06
N ILE A 269 -12.62 13.93 38.37
CA ILE A 269 -12.41 14.41 36.99
C ILE A 269 -11.33 15.50 36.98
N VAL A 270 -11.35 16.43 37.92
CA VAL A 270 -10.32 17.50 38.03
C VAL A 270 -8.94 16.93 38.33
N GLU A 271 -8.84 15.96 39.26
CA GLU A 271 -7.58 15.28 39.60
C GLU A 271 -7.02 14.50 38.39
N SER A 272 -7.90 13.86 37.63
CA SER A 272 -7.55 13.15 36.40
C SER A 272 -7.12 14.11 35.30
N GLY A 273 -7.87 15.20 35.07
CA GLY A 273 -7.55 16.23 34.06
C GLY A 273 -6.22 16.93 34.31
N LYS A 274 -5.86 17.21 35.58
CA LYS A 274 -4.53 17.75 35.93
C LYS A 274 -3.39 16.80 35.55
N THR A 275 -3.59 15.51 35.82
CA THR A 275 -2.59 14.47 35.51
C THR A 275 -2.44 14.31 34.01
N THR A 276 -3.56 14.18 33.28
CA THR A 276 -3.58 14.10 31.82
C THR A 276 -2.97 15.34 31.17
N GLY A 277 -3.34 16.55 31.60
CA GLY A 277 -2.84 17.80 31.01
C GLY A 277 -1.32 17.92 31.11
N GLY A 278 -0.73 17.48 32.24
CA GLY A 278 0.72 17.41 32.38
C GLY A 278 1.37 16.43 31.40
N ILE A 279 0.78 15.24 31.23
CA ILE A 279 1.27 14.22 30.29
C ILE A 279 1.17 14.75 28.85
N MET A 280 0.03 15.30 28.44
CA MET A 280 -0.19 15.79 27.07
C MET A 280 0.72 16.98 26.73
N LEU A 281 1.05 17.84 27.70
CA LEU A 281 2.02 18.91 27.49
C LEU A 281 3.43 18.37 27.24
N ILE A 282 3.83 17.32 27.95
CA ILE A 282 5.10 16.61 27.71
C ILE A 282 5.09 16.02 26.30
N VAL A 283 4.00 15.34 25.90
CA VAL A 283 3.86 14.75 24.56
C VAL A 283 4.03 15.80 23.46
N ALA A 284 3.36 16.95 23.58
CA ALA A 284 3.45 18.04 22.61
C ALA A 284 4.90 18.53 22.45
N SER A 285 5.54 18.90 23.56
CA SER A 285 6.91 19.44 23.54
C SER A 285 7.96 18.42 23.17
N ALA A 286 7.75 17.15 23.52
CA ALA A 286 8.61 16.05 23.13
C ALA A 286 8.52 15.72 21.65
N SER A 287 7.34 15.80 21.05
CA SER A 287 7.17 15.58 19.61
C SER A 287 7.95 16.62 18.81
N LEU A 288 7.96 17.87 19.27
CA LEU A 288 8.81 18.93 18.72
C LEU A 288 10.32 18.63 18.92
N PHE A 289 10.71 18.17 20.10
CA PHE A 289 12.10 17.81 20.39
C PHE A 289 12.59 16.63 19.52
N SER A 290 11.74 15.60 19.37
CA SER A 290 11.96 14.44 18.52
C SER A 290 12.11 14.85 17.05
N PHE A 291 11.24 15.74 16.57
CA PHE A 291 11.34 16.32 15.24
C PHE A 291 12.70 17.01 15.03
N VAL A 292 13.13 17.88 15.95
CA VAL A 292 14.43 18.57 15.87
C VAL A 292 15.60 17.57 15.88
N CYS A 293 15.53 16.52 16.71
CA CYS A 293 16.56 15.47 16.74
C CYS A 293 16.68 14.70 15.43
N THR A 294 15.55 14.39 14.80
CA THR A 294 15.51 13.66 13.53
C THR A 294 15.96 14.56 12.38
N LYS A 295 15.33 15.74 12.26
CA LYS A 295 15.59 16.76 11.24
C LYS A 295 17.07 17.13 11.10
N PHE A 296 17.76 17.34 12.22
CA PHE A 296 19.15 17.81 12.19
C PHE A 296 20.18 16.67 12.30
N GLY A 297 19.79 15.42 11.96
CA GLY A 297 20.69 14.27 11.93
C GLY A 297 21.32 13.95 13.28
N ILE A 298 20.68 14.36 14.38
CA ILE A 298 21.20 14.12 15.73
C ILE A 298 21.08 12.62 16.06
N ALA A 299 19.99 11.99 15.60
CA ALA A 299 19.78 10.55 15.70
C ALA A 299 20.86 9.78 14.92
N ASP A 300 21.18 10.18 13.69
CA ASP A 300 22.22 9.53 12.87
C ASP A 300 23.63 9.74 13.43
N ALA A 301 23.94 10.95 13.90
CA ALA A 301 25.21 11.21 14.57
C ALA A 301 25.36 10.38 15.85
N ALA A 302 24.28 10.21 16.62
CA ALA A 302 24.25 9.32 17.78
C ALA A 302 24.40 7.86 17.37
N SER A 303 23.78 7.43 16.27
CA SER A 303 23.90 6.10 15.69
C SER A 303 25.33 5.80 15.22
N GLY A 304 25.99 6.72 14.51
CA GLY A 304 27.38 6.58 14.08
C GLY A 304 28.37 6.56 15.24
N LEU A 305 28.17 7.42 16.25
CA LEU A 305 28.98 7.42 17.47
C LEU A 305 28.76 6.14 18.27
N LEU A 306 27.52 5.68 18.42
CA LEU A 306 27.21 4.43 19.07
C LEU A 306 27.74 3.23 18.27
N GLY A 307 27.67 3.20 16.95
CA GLY A 307 28.26 2.14 16.12
C GLY A 307 29.78 2.06 16.24
N SER A 308 30.44 3.19 16.48
CA SER A 308 31.88 3.23 16.75
C SER A 308 32.29 2.68 18.13
N ILE A 309 31.36 2.63 19.10
CA ILE A 309 31.60 2.20 20.50
C ILE A 309 30.96 0.82 20.79
N ALA A 310 29.75 0.61 20.27
CA ALA A 310 28.92 -0.57 20.42
C ALA A 310 29.01 -1.42 19.14
N HIS A 311 30.12 -2.14 19.03
CA HIS A 311 30.35 -3.09 17.93
C HIS A 311 29.38 -4.29 17.94
N ASN A 312 28.53 -4.44 18.97
CA ASN A 312 27.51 -5.47 19.06
C ASN A 312 26.29 -5.04 19.89
N GLN A 313 25.18 -5.74 19.67
CA GLN A 313 23.89 -5.55 20.33
C GLN A 313 23.97 -5.58 21.87
N ILE A 314 24.86 -6.39 22.45
CA ILE A 314 25.00 -6.54 23.91
C ILE A 314 25.51 -5.25 24.55
N VAL A 315 26.53 -4.61 23.95
CA VAL A 315 27.12 -3.38 24.45
C VAL A 315 26.14 -2.22 24.33
N PHE A 316 25.40 -2.15 23.21
CA PHE A 316 24.34 -1.16 23.03
C PHE A 316 23.28 -1.25 24.13
N LEU A 317 22.71 -2.45 24.35
CA LEU A 317 21.68 -2.66 25.36
C LEU A 317 22.19 -2.36 26.78
N LEU A 318 23.46 -2.62 27.07
CA LEU A 318 24.08 -2.25 28.35
C LEU A 318 24.16 -0.74 28.55
N ILE A 319 24.61 0.00 27.52
CA ILE A 319 24.68 1.47 27.56
C ILE A 319 23.28 2.05 27.77
N VAL A 320 22.29 1.55 27.02
CA VAL A 320 20.89 1.98 27.12
C VAL A 320 20.31 1.71 28.51
N ASN A 321 20.57 0.54 29.10
CA ASN A 321 20.16 0.23 30.48
C ASN A 321 20.70 1.26 31.47
N VAL A 322 22.00 1.60 31.38
CA VAL A 322 22.63 2.58 32.27
C VAL A 322 21.99 3.95 32.11
N ILE A 323 21.75 4.39 30.86
CA ILE A 323 21.11 5.67 30.57
C ILE A 323 19.70 5.72 31.16
N PHE A 324 18.86 4.71 30.91
CA PHE A 324 17.48 4.71 31.42
C PHE A 324 17.40 4.60 32.94
N LEU A 325 18.28 3.84 33.59
CA LEU A 325 18.35 3.80 35.06
C LEU A 325 18.67 5.18 35.64
N ILE A 326 19.67 5.86 35.09
CA ILE A 326 20.05 7.20 35.54
C ILE A 326 18.91 8.18 35.27
N ALA A 327 18.33 8.15 34.07
CA ALA A 327 17.20 9.01 33.70
C ALA A 327 16.02 8.84 34.65
N GLY A 328 15.57 7.61 34.89
CA GLY A 328 14.44 7.32 35.77
C GLY A 328 14.66 7.74 37.23
N CYS A 329 15.90 8.00 37.66
CA CYS A 329 16.16 8.59 38.97
C CYS A 329 15.60 10.00 39.08
N PHE A 330 15.75 10.82 38.03
CA PHE A 330 15.46 12.27 38.07
C PHE A 330 14.10 12.64 37.51
N ILE A 331 13.63 11.90 36.50
CA ILE A 331 12.42 12.23 35.74
C ILE A 331 11.44 11.06 35.75
N ASP A 332 10.15 11.33 35.53
CA ASP A 332 9.14 10.29 35.45
C ASP A 332 9.30 9.45 34.17
N ALA A 333 8.68 8.26 34.15
CA ALA A 333 8.88 7.29 33.08
C ALA A 333 8.37 7.81 31.73
N ASN A 334 7.24 8.52 31.71
CA ASN A 334 6.66 9.02 30.47
C ASN A 334 7.56 10.09 29.86
N SER A 335 8.04 11.04 30.66
CA SER A 335 9.04 12.03 30.24
C SER A 335 10.30 11.37 29.68
N ALA A 336 10.81 10.34 30.34
CA ALA A 336 12.03 9.66 29.89
C ALA A 336 11.85 8.93 28.55
N MET A 337 10.70 8.26 28.36
CA MET A 337 10.40 7.59 27.09
C MET A 337 10.44 8.58 25.92
N TYR A 338 9.76 9.71 26.07
CA TYR A 338 9.73 10.77 25.06
C TYR A 338 11.09 11.36 24.71
N ILE A 339 12.04 11.37 25.66
CA ILE A 339 13.37 11.93 25.44
C ILE A 339 14.28 10.91 24.76
N PHE A 340 14.34 9.69 25.29
CA PHE A 340 15.39 8.74 24.92
C PHE A 340 14.97 7.76 23.82
N ILE A 341 13.68 7.44 23.68
CA ILE A 341 13.24 6.47 22.68
C ILE A 341 13.50 6.95 21.25
N PRO A 342 13.14 8.18 20.84
CA PRO A 342 13.44 8.64 19.47
C PRO A 342 14.95 8.60 19.12
N ILE A 343 15.82 8.78 20.11
CA ILE A 343 17.27 8.76 19.93
C ILE A 343 17.79 7.32 19.79
N MET A 344 17.24 6.38 20.56
CA MET A 344 17.77 5.03 20.67
C MET A 344 17.07 4.02 19.75
N LEU A 345 15.85 4.31 19.31
CA LEU A 345 15.05 3.41 18.47
C LEU A 345 15.68 3.15 17.10
N PRO A 346 16.21 4.14 16.35
CA PRO A 346 16.86 3.87 15.07
C PRO A 346 18.04 2.90 15.22
N VAL A 347 18.85 3.07 16.27
CA VAL A 347 19.98 2.19 16.59
C VAL A 347 19.51 0.79 16.98
N CYS A 348 18.42 0.70 17.75
CA CYS A 348 17.78 -0.56 18.11
C CYS A 348 17.35 -1.36 16.88
N LYS A 349 16.71 -0.69 15.90
CA LYS A 349 16.29 -1.27 14.63
C LYS A 349 17.49 -1.70 13.77
N ALA A 350 18.50 -0.84 13.63
CA ALA A 350 19.71 -1.14 12.86
C ALA A 350 20.46 -2.38 13.38
N LEU A 351 20.38 -2.64 14.70
CA LEU A 351 20.97 -3.83 15.33
C LEU A 351 20.05 -5.06 15.36
N GLY A 352 18.86 -4.98 14.73
CA GLY A 352 17.91 -6.09 14.65
C GLY A 352 17.27 -6.48 15.99
N TYR A 353 17.21 -5.57 16.98
CA TYR A 353 16.61 -5.89 18.27
C TYR A 353 15.11 -5.59 18.28
N ASP A 354 14.33 -6.59 18.72
CA ASP A 354 12.87 -6.54 18.80
C ASP A 354 12.35 -5.28 19.52
N VAL A 355 11.48 -4.53 18.84
CA VAL A 355 11.02 -3.20 19.28
C VAL A 355 10.09 -3.30 20.49
N VAL A 356 9.32 -4.38 20.62
CA VAL A 356 8.44 -4.61 21.78
C VAL A 356 9.29 -5.00 22.99
N ALA A 357 10.27 -5.89 22.81
CA ALA A 357 11.23 -6.23 23.86
C ALA A 357 12.01 -5.00 24.35
N PHE A 358 12.37 -4.10 23.43
CA PHE A 358 13.03 -2.82 23.75
C PHE A 358 12.16 -1.94 24.65
N GLY A 359 10.87 -1.80 24.33
CA GLY A 359 9.94 -1.03 25.13
C GLY A 359 9.71 -1.59 26.53
N VAL A 360 9.59 -2.91 26.65
CA VAL A 360 9.51 -3.58 27.95
C VAL A 360 10.77 -3.36 28.77
N MET A 361 11.96 -3.53 28.17
CA MET A 361 13.25 -3.28 28.82
C MET A 361 13.37 -1.83 29.30
N ALA A 362 13.02 -0.85 28.47
CA ALA A 362 13.04 0.56 28.84
C ALA A 362 12.07 0.85 30.00
N THR A 363 10.89 0.23 29.99
CA THR A 363 9.87 0.41 31.03
C THR A 363 10.32 -0.19 32.37
N VAL A 364 10.93 -1.38 32.36
CA VAL A 364 11.51 -2.01 33.55
C VAL A 364 12.67 -1.17 34.11
N ASN A 365 13.55 -0.64 33.26
CA ASN A 365 14.59 0.30 33.69
C ASN A 365 14.01 1.51 34.42
N LEU A 366 13.01 2.15 33.82
CA LEU A 366 12.41 3.35 34.38
C LEU A 366 11.64 3.05 35.68
N ALA A 367 11.00 1.89 35.78
CA ALA A 367 10.38 1.42 37.03
C ALA A 367 11.42 1.27 38.15
N ILE A 368 12.62 0.79 37.84
CA ILE A 368 13.73 0.71 38.80
C ILE A 368 14.28 2.10 39.11
N GLY A 369 14.41 2.96 38.10
CA GLY A 369 14.86 4.34 38.25
C GLY A 369 13.99 5.14 39.22
N GLN A 370 12.66 5.00 39.15
CA GLN A 370 11.71 5.70 40.03
C GLN A 370 11.88 5.42 41.52
N VAL A 371 12.65 4.39 41.88
CA VAL A 371 12.95 3.99 43.26
C VAL A 371 14.45 4.01 43.57
N THR A 372 15.26 4.52 42.64
CA THR A 372 16.72 4.60 42.75
C THR A 372 17.16 6.02 43.16
N PRO A 373 17.99 6.17 44.22
CA PRO A 373 18.57 7.47 44.59
C PRO A 373 19.45 8.05 43.46
N PRO A 374 19.57 9.38 43.32
CA PRO A 374 19.43 10.39 44.38
C PRO A 374 18.03 10.95 44.60
N VAL A 375 17.13 10.82 43.61
CA VAL A 375 15.79 11.42 43.68
C VAL A 375 14.73 10.34 43.85
N GLY A 376 14.38 9.60 42.78
CA GLY A 376 13.41 8.50 42.81
C GLY A 376 12.02 8.94 43.29
N VAL A 377 11.15 9.36 42.37
CA VAL A 377 9.83 9.94 42.68
C VAL A 377 9.01 9.09 43.66
N ASN A 378 9.05 7.76 43.55
CA ASN A 378 8.31 6.87 44.45
C ASN A 378 8.86 6.89 45.88
N LEU A 379 10.17 7.12 46.05
CA LEU A 379 10.77 7.31 47.38
C LEU A 379 10.22 8.58 48.05
N PHE A 380 10.08 9.67 47.29
CA PHE A 380 9.54 10.94 47.79
C PHE A 380 8.08 10.85 48.21
N VAL A 381 7.25 10.17 47.40
CA VAL A 381 5.86 9.93 47.80
C VAL A 381 5.80 9.03 49.04
N ALA A 382 6.68 8.03 49.13
CA ALA A 382 6.67 7.08 50.23
C ALA A 382 7.08 7.71 51.57
N ILE A 383 8.06 8.63 51.60
CA ILE A 383 8.43 9.34 52.84
C ILE A 383 7.32 10.27 53.34
N GLY A 384 6.42 10.71 52.47
CA GLY A 384 5.23 11.50 52.84
C GLY A 384 4.15 10.70 53.57
N ILE A 385 4.25 9.37 53.62
CA ILE A 385 3.26 8.49 54.26
C ILE A 385 3.39 8.61 55.79
N LYS A 386 2.27 8.94 56.44
CA LYS A 386 2.19 8.96 57.91
C LYS A 386 2.17 7.54 58.47
N ILE A 387 3.18 7.21 59.30
CA ILE A 387 3.31 5.88 59.92
C ILE A 387 2.69 5.87 61.32
N LYS A 388 3.19 6.75 62.21
CA LYS A 388 2.70 6.95 63.58
C LYS A 388 3.13 8.34 64.06
N LYS A 389 2.47 8.91 65.07
CA LYS A 389 2.92 10.19 65.67
C LYS A 389 4.40 10.11 66.08
N GLY A 390 5.25 10.90 65.43
CA GLY A 390 6.69 11.02 65.73
C GLY A 390 7.62 10.03 65.02
N MET A 391 7.12 9.18 64.10
CA MET A 391 7.97 8.32 63.26
C MET A 391 7.93 8.77 61.80
N GLU A 392 9.02 9.37 61.35
CA GLU A 392 9.25 9.80 59.96
C GLU A 392 10.49 9.07 59.41
N VAL A 393 10.47 8.74 58.13
CA VAL A 393 11.59 8.10 57.43
C VAL A 393 12.27 9.15 56.58
N THR A 394 13.57 9.37 56.80
CA THR A 394 14.32 10.33 55.98
C THR A 394 14.71 9.71 54.64
N LEU A 395 14.94 10.57 53.63
CA LEU A 395 15.41 10.13 52.31
C LEU A 395 16.69 9.27 52.41
N GLN A 396 17.61 9.60 53.32
CA GLN A 396 18.83 8.82 53.54
C GLN A 396 18.54 7.41 54.09
N GLN A 397 17.56 7.28 54.99
CA GLN A 397 17.20 6.00 55.60
C GLN A 397 16.50 5.06 54.60
N ILE A 398 15.59 5.60 53.78
CA ILE A 398 14.90 4.83 52.75
C ILE A 398 15.84 4.47 51.59
N SER A 399 16.73 5.39 51.18
CA SER A 399 17.72 5.17 50.11
C SER A 399 18.65 3.99 50.40
N ARG A 400 19.04 3.79 51.66
CA ARG A 400 19.83 2.60 52.05
C ARG A 400 18.99 1.33 52.16
N ALA A 401 17.71 1.46 52.51
CA ALA A 401 16.81 0.32 52.69
C ALA A 401 16.33 -0.26 51.37
N VAL A 402 16.28 0.54 50.29
CA VAL A 402 15.79 0.12 48.97
C VAL A 402 16.83 -0.65 48.14
N MET A 403 18.13 -0.52 48.43
CA MET A 403 19.22 -1.13 47.65
C MET A 403 19.08 -2.65 47.40
N PRO A 404 18.70 -3.50 48.38
CA PRO A 404 18.51 -4.93 48.11
C PRO A 404 17.36 -5.21 47.14
N MET A 405 16.32 -4.36 47.13
CA MET A 405 15.18 -4.47 46.23
C MET A 405 15.55 -4.01 44.82
N ILE A 406 16.33 -2.92 44.71
CA ILE A 406 16.92 -2.49 43.43
C ILE A 406 17.78 -3.59 42.85
N ALA A 407 18.68 -4.19 43.63
CA ALA A 407 19.55 -5.28 43.15
C ALA A 407 18.73 -6.48 42.63
N ALA A 408 17.64 -6.83 43.30
CA ALA A 408 16.74 -7.89 42.85
C ALA A 408 16.04 -7.53 41.53
N CYS A 409 15.54 -6.30 41.39
CA CYS A 409 14.90 -5.86 40.15
C CYS A 409 15.90 -5.69 39.00
N VAL A 410 17.14 -5.25 39.26
CA VAL A 410 18.21 -5.18 38.25
C VAL A 410 18.57 -6.56 37.73
N ALA A 411 18.54 -7.60 38.57
CA ALA A 411 18.73 -8.97 38.08
C ALA A 411 17.62 -9.38 37.08
N ILE A 412 16.37 -8.99 37.34
CA ILE A 412 15.26 -9.22 36.41
C ILE A 412 15.42 -8.37 35.14
N LEU A 413 15.87 -7.12 35.27
CA LEU A 413 16.18 -6.27 34.12
C LEU A 413 17.18 -6.94 33.19
N LEU A 414 18.30 -7.46 33.71
CA LEU A 414 19.30 -8.14 32.87
C LEU A 414 18.73 -9.37 32.17
N ILE A 415 17.83 -10.11 32.83
CA ILE A 415 17.13 -11.24 32.20
C ILE A 415 16.24 -10.75 31.04
N VAL A 416 15.44 -9.71 31.28
CA VAL A 416 14.55 -9.11 30.26
C VAL A 416 15.33 -8.50 29.10
N THR A 417 16.50 -7.89 29.37
CA THR A 417 17.37 -7.29 28.35
C THR A 417 18.01 -8.33 27.44
N TYR A 418 18.56 -9.42 28.01
CA TYR A 418 19.37 -10.37 27.25
C TYR A 418 18.60 -11.62 26.81
N ILE A 419 17.37 -11.82 27.30
CA ILE A 419 16.49 -12.91 26.89
C ILE A 419 15.15 -12.31 26.44
N PRO A 420 15.06 -11.76 25.21
CA PRO A 420 13.86 -11.08 24.71
C PRO A 420 12.59 -11.94 24.78
N SER A 421 12.72 -13.26 24.63
CA SER A 421 11.61 -14.22 24.72
C SER A 421 10.87 -14.17 26.07
N VAL A 422 11.48 -13.65 27.14
CA VAL A 422 10.79 -13.42 28.42
C VAL A 422 9.67 -12.38 28.27
N SER A 423 9.90 -11.38 27.42
CA SER A 423 8.92 -10.36 27.07
C SER A 423 8.07 -10.80 25.89
N THR A 424 8.69 -11.34 24.83
CA THR A 424 8.04 -11.54 23.53
C THR A 424 7.40 -12.92 23.36
N GLY A 425 7.70 -13.89 24.24
CA GLY A 425 7.18 -15.25 24.11
C GLY A 425 5.66 -15.36 24.26
N LEU A 426 5.06 -14.60 25.19
CA LEU A 426 3.61 -14.55 25.35
C LEU A 426 2.89 -13.88 24.17
N PRO A 427 3.33 -12.70 23.68
CA PRO A 427 2.76 -12.09 22.48
C PRO A 427 2.89 -12.95 21.24
N LYS A 428 4.08 -13.51 20.96
CA LYS A 428 4.27 -14.34 19.76
C LYS A 428 3.44 -15.62 19.72
N VAL A 429 3.08 -16.19 20.87
CA VAL A 429 2.24 -17.41 20.94
C VAL A 429 0.76 -17.12 20.74
N LEU A 430 0.30 -15.92 21.12
CA LEU A 430 -1.11 -15.53 21.06
C LEU A 430 -1.43 -14.66 19.84
N ALA A 431 -0.43 -14.06 19.20
CA ALA A 431 -0.56 -13.41 17.90
C ALA A 431 -1.00 -14.45 16.86
N LYS A 432 -1.99 -14.10 16.03
CA LYS A 432 -2.28 -14.88 14.81
C LYS A 432 -1.11 -14.67 13.86
N ASN A 433 -0.70 -15.69 13.10
CA ASN A 433 0.47 -15.66 12.22
C ASN A 433 0.60 -14.32 11.46
N GLY A 434 1.63 -13.52 11.78
CA GLY A 434 1.90 -12.20 11.18
C GLY A 434 1.62 -11.00 12.09
N SER A 435 0.64 -11.08 13.00
CA SER A 435 0.09 -9.91 13.70
C SER A 435 0.95 -9.30 14.82
N TYR A 436 2.21 -9.68 14.92
CA TYR A 436 3.12 -9.23 15.98
C TYR A 436 3.98 -8.07 15.50
N THR A 437 3.84 -6.90 16.13
CA THR A 437 4.46 -5.66 15.62
C THR A 437 5.90 -5.44 16.10
N GLY A 438 6.52 -6.44 16.73
CA GLY A 438 7.85 -6.29 17.37
C GLY A 438 9.02 -6.76 16.50
N ASP A 439 8.75 -7.51 15.42
CA ASP A 439 9.79 -8.03 14.55
C ASP A 439 10.42 -6.89 13.74
N VAL A 440 11.75 -6.81 13.83
CA VAL A 440 12.56 -5.91 13.01
C VAL A 440 13.02 -6.75 11.83
N THR A 441 12.49 -6.50 10.64
CA THR A 441 13.13 -6.99 9.41
C THR A 441 14.50 -6.33 9.34
N THR A 442 15.53 -7.07 9.70
CA THR A 442 16.91 -6.65 9.43
C THR A 442 17.03 -6.47 7.93
N ALA A 443 17.27 -5.24 7.49
CA ALA A 443 17.84 -4.97 6.18
C ALA A 443 19.22 -5.65 6.14
N SER A 444 19.23 -6.95 5.87
CA SER A 444 20.37 -7.55 5.22
C SER A 444 20.25 -7.08 3.77
N ALA A 445 21.28 -6.38 3.29
CA ALA A 445 21.43 -6.02 1.88
C ALA A 445 21.57 -7.24 0.94
N GLU A 446 21.18 -8.43 1.41
CA GLU A 446 21.26 -9.71 0.71
C GLU A 446 19.89 -10.41 0.58
N GLU A 447 18.83 -9.95 1.28
CA GLU A 447 17.48 -10.54 1.15
C GLU A 447 16.52 -9.71 0.28
N SER A 448 16.83 -8.46 -0.07
CA SER A 448 16.15 -7.74 -1.16
C SER A 448 16.60 -8.20 -2.55
N SER A 449 17.68 -8.98 -2.64
CA SER A 449 18.16 -9.60 -3.89
C SER A 449 17.58 -10.99 -4.16
N ALA A 450 16.73 -11.54 -3.29
CA ALA A 450 16.29 -12.93 -3.39
C ALA A 450 14.88 -13.13 -3.98
N ALA A 451 14.13 -12.06 -4.30
CA ALA A 451 12.90 -12.12 -5.09
C ALA A 451 13.06 -11.55 -6.52
N ALA A 452 14.19 -10.93 -6.82
CA ALA A 452 14.51 -10.36 -8.14
C ALA A 452 15.52 -11.22 -8.92
N ALA A 453 15.28 -12.53 -8.99
CA ALA A 453 16.05 -13.44 -9.84
C ALA A 453 15.24 -13.82 -11.09
N GLY A 454 14.74 -12.80 -11.81
CA GLY A 454 14.35 -12.88 -13.21
C GLY A 454 15.55 -12.47 -14.07
N SER A 455 15.82 -13.22 -15.14
CA SER A 455 17.03 -13.09 -15.95
C SER A 455 17.24 -11.70 -16.57
N ASP A 456 18.47 -11.19 -16.43
CA ASP A 456 18.99 -9.97 -17.05
C ASP A 456 18.63 -9.81 -18.54
N LYS A 457 17.85 -8.76 -18.85
CA LYS A 457 17.75 -7.91 -20.06
C LYS A 457 16.31 -7.38 -20.10
N ASP A 458 15.95 -6.16 -19.71
CA ASP A 458 16.45 -4.86 -20.18
C ASP A 458 16.16 -3.77 -19.10
N GLN A 459 16.92 -3.75 -18.00
CA GLN A 459 16.69 -2.82 -16.87
C GLN A 459 17.39 -1.46 -17.07
N SER A 460 16.95 -0.69 -18.07
CA SER A 460 17.53 0.64 -18.41
C SER A 460 17.54 1.64 -17.24
N PHE A 461 16.61 1.50 -16.27
CA PHE A 461 16.54 2.28 -15.03
C PHE A 461 17.67 1.99 -14.03
N ASN A 462 18.50 0.96 -14.22
CA ASN A 462 19.70 0.69 -13.41
C ASN A 462 20.95 1.45 -13.86
N GLU A 463 20.91 2.00 -15.06
CA GLU A 463 22.03 2.68 -15.68
C GLU A 463 21.82 4.20 -15.65
N ILE A 464 22.87 4.94 -15.29
CA ILE A 464 22.92 6.41 -15.36
C ILE A 464 24.34 6.81 -15.73
N GLY A 465 24.48 7.89 -16.49
CA GLY A 465 25.78 8.43 -16.88
C GLY A 465 26.66 8.83 -15.68
N ASP A 466 27.97 8.86 -15.89
CA ASP A 466 28.90 9.49 -14.94
C ASP A 466 28.94 11.00 -15.22
N TYR A 467 28.45 11.77 -14.26
CA TYR A 467 28.34 13.23 -14.32
C TYR A 467 29.11 13.89 -13.15
N SER A 468 30.10 13.18 -12.61
CA SER A 468 30.89 13.63 -11.45
C SER A 468 31.72 14.90 -11.74
N ASP A 469 31.90 15.27 -13.00
CA ASP A 469 32.64 16.45 -13.48
C ASP A 469 31.81 17.75 -13.47
N LEU A 470 30.50 17.69 -13.23
CA LEU A 470 29.59 18.85 -13.21
C LEU A 470 29.70 19.74 -11.95
N ASN A 471 30.84 19.73 -11.25
CA ASN A 471 31.10 20.56 -10.04
C ASN A 471 30.00 20.47 -8.96
N TRP A 472 29.55 19.26 -8.61
CA TRP A 472 28.59 19.04 -7.54
C TRP A 472 29.11 19.49 -6.17
N GLU A 473 28.26 20.16 -5.39
CA GLU A 473 28.53 20.42 -3.97
C GLU A 473 28.33 19.13 -3.15
N ASP A 474 29.16 18.93 -2.12
CA ASP A 474 28.95 17.85 -1.15
C ASP A 474 27.69 18.16 -0.33
N THR A 475 26.58 17.52 -0.68
CA THR A 475 25.26 17.77 -0.07
C THR A 475 24.54 16.48 0.27
N THR A 476 23.57 16.59 1.17
CA THR A 476 22.70 15.48 1.54
C THR A 476 21.26 15.95 1.54
N TRP A 477 20.43 15.28 0.75
CA TRP A 477 19.01 15.53 0.65
C TRP A 477 18.24 14.49 1.45
N ASN A 478 17.15 14.89 2.07
CA ASN A 478 16.25 13.99 2.78
C ASN A 478 15.04 13.73 1.89
N PHE A 479 14.86 12.46 1.54
CA PHE A 479 13.66 11.92 0.91
C PHE A 479 12.63 11.54 1.97
N ALA A 480 11.37 11.92 1.79
CA ALA A 480 10.28 11.52 2.67
C ALA A 480 9.13 10.84 1.92
N CYS A 481 8.51 9.84 2.56
CA CYS A 481 7.26 9.24 2.11
C CYS A 481 6.42 8.80 3.33
N SER A 482 5.12 8.58 3.11
CA SER A 482 4.17 8.27 4.20
C SER A 482 3.97 6.78 4.49
N THR A 483 4.42 5.92 3.57
CA THR A 483 4.32 4.46 3.66
C THR A 483 5.51 3.86 4.43
N THR A 484 5.48 2.58 4.75
CA THR A 484 6.53 1.91 5.58
C THR A 484 7.88 1.82 4.85
N GLU A 485 8.95 1.49 5.55
CA GLU A 485 10.30 1.38 4.94
C GLU A 485 10.41 0.33 3.84
N ASN A 486 9.50 -0.64 3.79
CA ASN A 486 9.46 -1.72 2.80
C ASN A 486 8.48 -1.43 1.65
N SER A 487 7.96 -0.20 1.54
CA SER A 487 7.04 0.16 0.47
C SER A 487 7.75 0.47 -0.84
N THR A 488 7.02 0.31 -1.94
CA THR A 488 7.44 0.69 -3.30
C THR A 488 7.83 2.17 -3.37
N TRP A 489 7.15 3.04 -2.61
CA TRP A 489 7.48 4.47 -2.55
C TRP A 489 8.86 4.71 -1.94
N ALA A 490 9.20 3.98 -0.87
CA ALA A 490 10.52 4.06 -0.23
C ALA A 490 11.61 3.46 -1.14
N ASP A 491 11.28 2.43 -1.92
CA ASP A 491 12.15 1.84 -2.92
C ASP A 491 12.42 2.79 -4.10
N GLY A 492 11.42 3.52 -4.59
CA GLY A 492 11.61 4.58 -5.59
C GLY A 492 12.55 5.69 -5.08
N GLY A 493 12.36 6.12 -3.82
CA GLY A 493 13.27 7.08 -3.17
C GLY A 493 14.70 6.55 -3.00
N ARG A 494 14.86 5.27 -2.62
CA ARG A 494 16.17 4.59 -2.56
C ARG A 494 16.83 4.55 -3.93
N LYS A 495 16.07 4.18 -4.96
CA LYS A 495 16.57 4.08 -6.33
C LYS A 495 17.10 5.42 -6.82
N PHE A 496 16.34 6.49 -6.61
CA PHE A 496 16.80 7.85 -6.90
C PHE A 496 18.11 8.18 -6.16
N GLY A 497 18.20 7.84 -4.87
CA GLY A 497 19.41 8.02 -4.08
C GLY A 497 20.64 7.28 -4.64
N GLU A 498 20.47 6.01 -5.03
CA GLU A 498 21.50 5.21 -5.66
C GLU A 498 21.97 5.80 -7.00
N LEU A 499 21.03 6.22 -7.84
CA LEU A 499 21.31 6.84 -9.14
C LEU A 499 22.06 8.16 -8.96
N MET A 500 21.62 9.01 -8.03
CA MET A 500 22.32 10.27 -7.73
C MET A 500 23.71 10.05 -7.13
N GLU A 501 23.90 9.07 -6.25
CA GLU A 501 25.22 8.77 -5.69
C GLU A 501 26.18 8.28 -6.79
N LYS A 502 25.68 7.44 -7.71
CA LYS A 502 26.43 6.94 -8.87
C LYS A 502 26.76 8.06 -9.86
N ALA A 503 25.78 8.85 -10.25
CA ALA A 503 25.93 9.95 -11.22
C ALA A 503 26.88 11.05 -10.74
N THR A 504 26.91 11.31 -9.43
CA THR A 504 27.68 12.44 -8.87
C THR A 504 29.02 12.02 -8.25
N GLY A 505 29.39 10.74 -8.33
CA GLY A 505 30.59 10.21 -7.68
C GLY A 505 30.56 10.33 -6.15
N GLY A 506 29.37 10.24 -5.55
CA GLY A 506 29.16 10.31 -4.11
C GLY A 506 29.00 11.71 -3.51
N LYS A 507 28.91 12.75 -4.34
CA LYS A 507 28.77 14.15 -3.92
C LYS A 507 27.37 14.50 -3.43
N VAL A 508 26.36 13.94 -4.06
CA VAL A 508 24.97 14.04 -3.63
C VAL A 508 24.57 12.72 -2.97
N LYS A 509 24.10 12.79 -1.72
CA LYS A 509 23.56 11.65 -0.99
C LYS A 509 22.10 11.87 -0.65
N VAL A 510 21.32 10.79 -0.60
CA VAL A 510 19.90 10.86 -0.25
C VAL A 510 19.64 9.97 0.97
N ASN A 511 19.15 10.58 2.05
CA ASN A 511 18.68 9.87 3.24
C ASN A 511 17.19 9.55 3.08
N ILE A 512 16.79 8.31 3.41
CA ILE A 512 15.41 7.84 3.27
C ILE A 512 14.67 7.91 4.60
N TYR A 513 13.59 8.67 4.65
CA TYR A 513 12.70 8.79 5.82
C TYR A 513 11.28 8.37 5.46
N ALA A 514 10.97 7.09 5.64
CA ALA A 514 9.64 6.54 5.43
C ALA A 514 8.71 6.82 6.63
N ALA A 515 7.44 6.44 6.53
CA ALA A 515 6.41 6.52 7.57
C ALA A 515 6.27 7.92 8.19
N ASP A 516 6.48 8.97 7.40
CA ASP A 516 6.41 10.37 7.83
C ASP A 516 7.28 10.63 9.09
N GLN A 517 8.43 9.97 9.19
CA GLN A 517 9.37 10.09 10.32
C GLN A 517 9.77 11.55 10.59
N LEU A 518 9.91 12.34 9.51
CA LEU A 518 10.25 13.76 9.60
C LEU A 518 9.06 14.65 9.95
N THR A 519 7.83 14.15 9.94
CA THR A 519 6.59 14.94 10.15
C THR A 519 5.63 14.27 11.12
N ASN A 520 6.16 13.47 12.05
CA ASN A 520 5.44 12.87 13.18
C ASN A 520 4.23 11.99 12.79
N GLY A 521 4.23 11.43 11.58
CA GLY A 521 3.10 10.61 11.09
C GLY A 521 2.01 11.42 10.37
N ASN A 522 2.22 12.71 10.10
CA ASN A 522 1.27 13.58 9.42
C ASN A 522 1.69 13.82 7.96
N GLN A 523 0.86 13.32 7.05
CA GLN A 523 1.08 13.31 5.61
C GLN A 523 1.05 14.74 5.02
N SER A 524 0.14 15.59 5.46
CA SER A 524 0.05 16.98 4.99
C SER A 524 1.29 17.79 5.41
N GLU A 525 1.79 17.56 6.62
CA GLU A 525 3.02 18.20 7.08
C GLU A 525 4.24 17.81 6.23
N GLY A 526 4.25 16.58 5.67
CA GLY A 526 5.28 16.10 4.74
C GLY A 526 5.39 16.99 3.50
N ILE A 527 4.26 17.27 2.87
CA ILE A 527 4.17 18.16 1.71
C ILE A 527 4.57 19.59 2.07
N GLN A 528 4.11 20.10 3.22
CA GLN A 528 4.49 21.44 3.66
C GLN A 528 5.99 21.55 3.95
N ALA A 529 6.61 20.50 4.49
CA ALA A 529 8.05 20.43 4.69
C ALA A 529 8.82 20.42 3.36
N LEU A 530 8.30 19.73 2.34
CA LEU A 530 8.84 19.74 0.97
C LEU A 530 8.75 21.13 0.33
N MET A 531 7.59 21.80 0.41
CA MET A 531 7.41 23.17 -0.12
C MET A 531 8.40 24.15 0.51
N ASN A 532 8.73 23.97 1.79
CA ASN A 532 9.74 24.78 2.49
C ASN A 532 11.19 24.36 2.18
N GLY A 533 11.41 23.17 1.62
CA GLY A 533 12.74 22.60 1.37
C GLY A 533 13.50 22.19 2.64
N ASP A 534 12.83 22.11 3.80
CA ASP A 534 13.46 21.85 5.10
C ASP A 534 12.46 21.30 6.14
N PRO A 535 12.61 20.06 6.68
CA PRO A 535 13.74 19.13 6.49
C PRO A 535 13.70 18.32 5.21
N VAL A 536 12.59 18.34 4.47
CA VAL A 536 12.37 17.48 3.31
C VAL A 536 12.75 18.24 2.06
N GLN A 537 13.68 17.69 1.28
CA GLN A 537 14.07 18.25 -0.02
C GLN A 537 13.40 17.53 -1.18
N ILE A 538 13.08 16.25 -0.98
CA ILE A 538 12.52 15.38 -1.99
C ILE A 538 11.43 14.53 -1.32
N SER A 539 10.33 14.27 -2.00
CA SER A 539 9.35 13.31 -1.51
C SER A 539 8.56 12.65 -2.63
N MET A 540 7.94 11.53 -2.27
CA MET A 540 6.98 10.84 -3.11
C MET A 540 5.69 10.68 -2.31
N HIS A 541 4.63 11.36 -2.77
CA HIS A 541 3.34 11.40 -2.06
C HIS A 541 2.17 11.28 -3.04
N SER A 542 1.11 10.61 -2.58
CA SER A 542 -0.15 10.44 -3.30
C SER A 542 -0.83 11.78 -3.63
N ASN A 543 -1.47 11.85 -4.80
CA ASN A 543 -2.30 12.99 -5.21
C ASN A 543 -3.39 13.31 -4.17
N LEU A 544 -3.90 12.31 -3.46
CA LEU A 544 -4.92 12.47 -2.41
C LEU A 544 -4.42 13.29 -1.22
N ILE A 545 -3.12 13.25 -0.92
CA ILE A 545 -2.51 14.05 0.15
C ILE A 545 -2.32 15.49 -0.31
N TYR A 546 -1.90 15.69 -1.57
CA TYR A 546 -1.82 17.02 -2.18
C TYR A 546 -3.19 17.70 -2.29
N SER A 547 -4.26 16.91 -2.42
CA SER A 547 -5.63 17.41 -2.51
C SER A 547 -6.11 18.20 -1.29
N ALA A 548 -5.47 18.00 -0.13
CA ALA A 548 -5.72 18.78 1.08
C ALA A 548 -5.18 20.23 0.98
N PHE A 549 -4.24 20.49 0.07
CA PHE A 549 -3.68 21.82 -0.22
C PHE A 549 -4.33 22.46 -1.43
N ASP A 550 -4.51 21.67 -2.49
CA ASP A 550 -5.18 22.10 -3.70
C ASP A 550 -6.16 21.01 -4.18
N PRO A 551 -7.47 21.25 -4.12
CA PRO A 551 -8.47 20.25 -4.47
C PRO A 551 -8.36 19.79 -5.94
N ARG A 552 -7.68 20.52 -6.83
CA ARG A 552 -7.46 20.15 -8.24
C ARG A 552 -6.75 18.80 -8.39
N PHE A 553 -5.92 18.40 -7.42
CA PHE A 553 -5.26 17.08 -7.44
C PHE A 553 -6.21 15.89 -7.26
N ASN A 554 -7.46 16.13 -6.85
CA ASN A 554 -8.48 15.07 -6.80
C ASN A 554 -8.94 14.60 -8.18
N VAL A 555 -8.68 15.37 -9.24
CA VAL A 555 -9.11 15.01 -10.61
C VAL A 555 -8.60 13.62 -11.03
N VAL A 556 -7.39 13.28 -10.57
CA VAL A 556 -6.75 11.98 -10.79
C VAL A 556 -7.58 10.83 -10.24
N SER A 557 -8.40 11.08 -9.21
CA SER A 557 -9.15 10.05 -8.49
C SER A 557 -10.67 10.15 -8.75
N LEU A 558 -11.07 10.80 -9.85
CA LEU A 558 -12.43 10.67 -10.35
C LEU A 558 -12.74 9.19 -10.64
N PRO A 559 -13.94 8.72 -10.27
CA PRO A 559 -14.22 7.30 -10.35
C PRO A 559 -14.38 6.84 -11.80
N PHE A 560 -13.81 5.69 -12.13
CA PHE A 560 -13.90 5.01 -13.43
C PHE A 560 -13.37 5.80 -14.64
N ILE A 561 -12.42 6.72 -14.43
CA ILE A 561 -11.80 7.46 -15.55
C ILE A 561 -10.59 6.74 -16.16
N TYR A 562 -10.17 5.59 -15.63
CA TYR A 562 -9.09 4.78 -16.22
C TYR A 562 -9.56 3.35 -16.40
N ASP A 563 -9.26 2.78 -17.57
CA ASP A 563 -9.60 1.40 -17.90
C ASP A 563 -8.48 0.41 -17.54
N SER A 564 -7.22 0.86 -17.53
CA SER A 564 -6.05 0.07 -17.17
C SER A 564 -4.92 0.92 -16.59
N VAL A 565 -3.83 0.27 -16.13
CA VAL A 565 -2.62 0.98 -15.67
C VAL A 565 -1.88 1.65 -16.83
N GLU A 566 -1.98 1.12 -18.05
CA GLU A 566 -1.42 1.71 -19.27
C GLU A 566 -2.18 2.98 -19.69
N ASP A 567 -3.50 2.99 -19.55
CA ASP A 567 -4.32 4.20 -19.78
C ASP A 567 -3.95 5.30 -18.77
N ALA A 568 -3.74 4.92 -17.51
CA ALA A 568 -3.26 5.84 -16.50
C ALA A 568 -1.87 6.41 -16.83
N ASP A 569 -0.92 5.56 -17.24
CA ASP A 569 0.42 5.98 -17.68
C ASP A 569 0.35 6.96 -18.85
N ALA A 570 -0.46 6.68 -19.88
CA ALA A 570 -0.63 7.56 -21.03
C ALA A 570 -1.13 8.96 -20.62
N LYS A 571 -2.06 9.05 -19.66
CA LYS A 571 -2.53 10.34 -19.12
C LYS A 571 -1.43 11.05 -18.33
N PHE A 572 -0.70 10.35 -17.45
CA PHE A 572 0.33 10.94 -16.60
C PHE A 572 1.61 11.34 -17.34
N ASP A 573 1.91 10.67 -18.44
CA ASP A 573 3.08 10.98 -19.28
C ASP A 573 2.72 11.95 -20.42
N GLY A 574 1.42 12.22 -20.61
CA GLY A 574 0.88 13.19 -21.57
C GLY A 574 0.46 14.54 -20.97
N LYS A 575 -0.49 15.20 -21.64
CA LYS A 575 -0.94 16.57 -21.31
C LYS A 575 -1.52 16.69 -19.90
N ALA A 576 -2.24 15.67 -19.42
CA ALA A 576 -2.86 15.67 -18.11
C ALA A 576 -1.79 15.69 -16.99
N GLY A 577 -0.75 14.87 -17.13
CA GLY A 577 0.41 14.91 -16.26
C GLY A 577 1.17 16.23 -16.30
N ASP A 578 1.38 16.82 -17.47
CA ASP A 578 2.04 18.13 -17.58
C ASP A 578 1.24 19.25 -16.92
N GLN A 579 -0.09 19.20 -16.98
CA GLN A 579 -0.95 20.11 -16.23
C GLN A 579 -0.78 19.92 -14.71
N MET A 580 -0.69 18.68 -14.21
CA MET A 580 -0.41 18.40 -12.78
C MET A 580 0.96 18.93 -12.36
N LYS A 581 2.01 18.73 -13.18
CA LYS A 581 3.35 19.27 -12.93
C LYS A 581 3.33 20.80 -12.88
N SER A 582 2.57 21.46 -13.75
CA SER A 582 2.39 22.92 -13.73
C SER A 582 1.74 23.40 -12.44
N ILE A 583 0.69 22.73 -11.96
CA ILE A 583 0.02 23.07 -10.69
C ILE A 583 1.01 22.89 -9.52
N LEU A 584 1.78 21.81 -9.48
CA LEU A 584 2.83 21.61 -8.46
C LEU A 584 3.86 22.76 -8.47
N GLY A 585 4.18 23.29 -9.65
CA GLY A 585 5.04 24.47 -9.82
C GLY A 585 4.54 25.72 -9.09
N GLU A 586 3.21 25.94 -9.02
CA GLU A 586 2.60 27.06 -8.29
C GLU A 586 2.90 27.00 -6.77
N TYR A 587 3.15 25.80 -6.25
CA TYR A 587 3.49 25.54 -4.85
C TYR A 587 5.00 25.47 -4.58
N GLY A 588 5.82 25.88 -5.55
CA GLY A 588 7.27 25.83 -5.40
C GLY A 588 7.83 24.41 -5.39
N LEU A 589 7.20 23.50 -6.14
CA LEU A 589 7.63 22.12 -6.29
C LEU A 589 7.99 21.82 -7.75
N HIS A 590 9.11 21.12 -7.92
CA HIS A 590 9.54 20.57 -9.21
C HIS A 590 9.23 19.08 -9.23
N CYS A 591 8.35 18.65 -10.14
CA CYS A 591 7.94 17.25 -10.26
C CYS A 591 8.82 16.55 -11.30
N MET A 592 9.65 15.60 -10.84
CA MET A 592 10.57 14.85 -11.70
C MET A 592 9.84 13.75 -12.51
N GLY A 593 8.69 13.29 -12.00
CA GLY A 593 7.84 12.31 -12.66
C GLY A 593 6.64 11.93 -11.79
N ILE A 594 5.67 11.25 -12.41
CA ILE A 594 4.46 10.77 -11.74
C ILE A 594 4.55 9.24 -11.66
N ALA A 595 4.81 8.73 -10.46
CA ALA A 595 4.87 7.30 -10.17
C ALA A 595 3.47 6.72 -9.91
N GLU A 596 3.40 5.41 -9.75
CA GLU A 596 2.15 4.70 -9.54
C GLU A 596 1.91 4.49 -8.04
N ASN A 597 0.67 4.69 -7.59
CA ASN A 597 0.22 3.96 -6.41
C ASN A 597 -0.66 2.79 -6.85
N GLY A 598 -1.57 3.04 -7.80
CA GLY A 598 -2.35 2.03 -8.51
C GLY A 598 -3.85 2.15 -8.28
N PHE A 599 -4.60 1.16 -8.75
CA PHE A 599 -6.03 1.03 -8.46
C PHE A 599 -6.26 0.81 -6.96
N ARG A 600 -7.24 1.51 -6.39
CA ARG A 600 -7.54 1.48 -4.97
C ARG A 600 -8.57 0.38 -4.68
N GLU A 601 -8.10 -0.74 -4.15
CA GLU A 601 -8.94 -1.89 -3.84
C GLU A 601 -9.63 -1.78 -2.49
N LEU A 602 -10.88 -2.25 -2.45
CA LEU A 602 -11.70 -2.20 -1.25
C LEU A 602 -11.45 -3.45 -0.40
N THR A 603 -10.93 -3.25 0.81
CA THR A 603 -10.83 -4.31 1.82
C THR A 603 -11.77 -4.04 2.99
N ASN A 604 -12.39 -5.07 3.54
CA ASN A 604 -13.27 -4.92 4.70
C ASN A 604 -13.35 -6.18 5.58
N SER A 605 -13.97 -6.02 6.75
CA SER A 605 -14.14 -7.04 7.78
C SER A 605 -15.53 -7.66 7.88
N LYS A 606 -16.48 -7.24 7.04
CA LYS A 606 -17.90 -7.61 7.16
C LYS A 606 -18.35 -8.62 6.13
N ASN A 607 -18.20 -8.30 4.86
CA ASN A 607 -18.76 -9.09 3.77
C ASN A 607 -17.99 -8.88 2.47
N GLU A 608 -18.14 -9.84 1.57
CA GLU A 608 -17.82 -9.67 0.16
C GLU A 608 -18.69 -8.53 -0.41
N VAL A 609 -18.08 -7.59 -1.13
CA VAL A 609 -18.80 -6.52 -1.81
C VAL A 609 -18.89 -6.91 -3.27
N LYS A 610 -20.10 -7.04 -3.82
CA LYS A 610 -20.32 -7.34 -5.26
C LYS A 610 -21.18 -6.30 -5.95
N SER A 611 -21.93 -5.51 -5.19
CA SER A 611 -22.84 -4.49 -5.69
C SER A 611 -22.82 -3.27 -4.77
N VAL A 612 -23.34 -2.14 -5.25
CA VAL A 612 -23.48 -0.94 -4.42
C VAL A 612 -24.34 -1.16 -3.16
N ASP A 613 -25.25 -2.14 -3.17
CA ASP A 613 -26.06 -2.48 -2.01
C ASP A 613 -25.23 -3.04 -0.84
N ASP A 614 -24.11 -3.71 -1.13
CA ASP A 614 -23.21 -4.31 -0.14
C ASP A 614 -22.37 -3.25 0.59
N MET A 615 -22.29 -2.03 0.05
CA MET A 615 -21.59 -0.89 0.64
C MET A 615 -22.41 -0.15 1.71
N LYS A 616 -23.73 -0.39 1.78
CA LYS A 616 -24.65 0.38 2.63
C LYS A 616 -24.28 0.29 4.11
N ASN A 617 -23.97 1.45 4.69
CA ASN A 617 -23.53 1.64 6.08
C ASN A 617 -22.20 0.95 6.44
N LEU A 618 -21.44 0.47 5.45
CA LEU A 618 -20.11 -0.05 5.70
C LEU A 618 -19.22 1.11 6.13
N LYS A 619 -18.62 1.02 7.33
CA LYS A 619 -17.76 2.09 7.84
C LYS A 619 -16.40 2.05 7.16
N ILE A 620 -16.11 2.99 6.29
CA ILE A 620 -14.88 2.96 5.50
C ILE A 620 -13.97 4.11 5.89
N ARG A 621 -12.69 3.79 6.12
CA ARG A 621 -11.63 4.80 6.14
C ARG A 621 -11.37 5.25 4.71
N VAL A 622 -11.45 6.55 4.48
CA VAL A 622 -11.13 7.18 3.20
C VAL A 622 -9.93 8.10 3.37
N ALA A 623 -9.02 8.14 2.39
CA ALA A 623 -7.93 9.12 2.37
C ALA A 623 -8.48 10.56 2.34
N GLY A 624 -7.67 11.54 2.74
CA GLY A 624 -8.13 12.92 2.94
C GLY A 624 -8.50 13.69 1.67
N SER A 625 -9.60 13.31 1.04
CA SER A 625 -10.14 13.86 -0.20
C SER A 625 -11.64 14.10 -0.08
N ASN A 626 -12.08 15.32 -0.34
CA ASN A 626 -13.51 15.65 -0.37
C ASN A 626 -14.24 14.93 -1.51
N LEU A 627 -13.56 14.70 -2.65
CA LEU A 627 -14.11 13.94 -3.77
C LEU A 627 -14.38 12.50 -3.38
N LEU A 628 -13.39 11.82 -2.77
CA LEU A 628 -13.58 10.44 -2.35
C LEU A 628 -14.66 10.33 -1.27
N MET A 629 -14.67 11.24 -0.29
CA MET A 629 -15.72 11.28 0.72
C MET A 629 -17.13 11.38 0.10
N GLU A 630 -17.30 12.16 -0.96
CA GLU A 630 -18.56 12.24 -1.70
C GLU A 630 -18.86 10.96 -2.49
N CYS A 631 -17.86 10.36 -3.16
CA CYS A 631 -18.02 9.08 -3.87
C CYS A 631 -18.49 7.96 -2.94
N TYR A 632 -17.81 7.75 -1.81
CA TYR A 632 -18.18 6.71 -0.83
C TYR A 632 -19.54 6.96 -0.18
N LYS A 633 -19.91 8.24 0.03
CA LYS A 633 -21.25 8.60 0.47
C LYS A 633 -22.31 8.25 -0.58
N ARG A 634 -22.04 8.49 -1.87
CA ARG A 634 -22.92 8.11 -2.99
C ARG A 634 -23.05 6.59 -3.15
N TRP A 635 -21.98 5.84 -2.91
CA TRP A 635 -22.01 4.37 -2.81
C TRP A 635 -22.68 3.86 -1.53
N GLY A 636 -23.08 4.73 -0.60
CA GLY A 636 -23.86 4.37 0.59
C GLY A 636 -23.03 3.98 1.82
N ALA A 637 -21.71 4.13 1.77
CA ALA A 637 -20.82 3.85 2.89
C ALA A 637 -20.82 4.97 3.95
N ASP A 638 -20.48 4.63 5.19
CA ASP A 638 -20.23 5.59 6.27
C ASP A 638 -18.74 5.93 6.30
N ALA A 639 -18.35 6.88 5.43
CA ALA A 639 -16.97 7.26 5.20
C ALA A 639 -16.43 8.17 6.31
N THR A 640 -15.20 7.91 6.77
CA THR A 640 -14.46 8.77 7.71
C THR A 640 -13.04 9.02 7.21
N ASN A 641 -12.65 10.29 7.15
CA ASN A 641 -11.29 10.70 6.82
C ASN A 641 -10.33 10.37 7.97
N MET A 642 -9.21 9.70 7.68
CA MET A 642 -8.19 9.32 8.65
C MET A 642 -6.81 9.17 8.00
N ASN A 643 -5.76 9.54 8.74
CA ASN A 643 -4.37 9.38 8.29
C ASN A 643 -3.99 7.90 8.10
N TRP A 644 -3.13 7.63 7.13
CA TRP A 644 -2.69 6.27 6.82
C TRP A 644 -2.05 5.55 8.01
N SER A 645 -1.21 6.25 8.77
CA SER A 645 -0.51 5.72 9.96
C SER A 645 -1.44 5.25 11.09
N GLU A 646 -2.71 5.67 11.10
CA GLU A 646 -3.71 5.24 12.08
C GLU A 646 -4.60 4.09 11.56
N THR A 647 -4.51 3.75 10.28
CA THR A 647 -5.49 2.90 9.58
C THR A 647 -5.47 1.46 10.05
N TYR A 648 -4.30 0.79 10.10
CA TYR A 648 -4.21 -0.59 10.61
C TYR A 648 -4.79 -0.72 12.01
N THR A 649 -4.43 0.24 12.87
CA THR A 649 -4.95 0.30 14.23
C THR A 649 -6.46 0.47 14.22
N ALA A 650 -7.01 1.41 13.44
CA ALA A 650 -8.45 1.65 13.38
C ALA A 650 -9.27 0.45 12.86
N LEU A 651 -8.73 -0.31 11.90
CA LEU A 651 -9.33 -1.53 11.35
C LEU A 651 -9.26 -2.69 12.35
N GLN A 652 -8.09 -2.92 12.95
CA GLN A 652 -7.94 -3.88 14.05
C GLN A 652 -8.91 -3.57 15.20
N GLN A 653 -9.20 -2.28 15.38
CA GLN A 653 -10.08 -1.74 16.39
C GLN A 653 -11.56 -1.68 15.99
N ASN A 654 -11.93 -2.03 14.76
CA ASN A 654 -13.28 -1.88 14.21
C ASN A 654 -13.88 -0.46 14.37
N THR A 655 -13.03 0.57 14.51
CA THR A 655 -13.48 1.98 14.48
C THR A 655 -13.95 2.34 13.08
N VAL A 656 -13.24 1.81 12.08
CA VAL A 656 -13.70 1.60 10.70
C VAL A 656 -13.70 0.10 10.42
N GLU A 657 -14.53 -0.33 9.49
CA GLU A 657 -14.77 -1.73 9.14
C GLU A 657 -14.10 -2.12 7.83
N GLY A 658 -13.76 -1.12 6.99
CA GLY A 658 -13.02 -1.28 5.75
C GLY A 658 -12.12 -0.08 5.45
N GLN A 659 -11.25 -0.27 4.46
CA GLN A 659 -10.40 0.75 3.88
C GLN A 659 -10.20 0.47 2.39
N GLU A 660 -9.69 1.45 1.69
CA GLU A 660 -9.47 1.44 0.25
C GLU A 660 -8.03 1.87 -0.04
N ASN A 661 -7.25 1.04 -0.73
CA ASN A 661 -5.87 1.33 -1.18
C ASN A 661 -5.38 0.28 -2.18
N PRO A 662 -4.31 0.55 -2.94
CA PRO A 662 -3.66 -0.45 -3.77
C PRO A 662 -3.07 -1.62 -2.96
N LEU A 663 -3.00 -2.80 -3.59
CA LEU A 663 -2.55 -4.04 -2.94
C LEU A 663 -1.15 -3.91 -2.30
N PRO A 664 -0.12 -3.33 -2.96
CA PRO A 664 1.21 -3.21 -2.35
C PRO A 664 1.20 -2.34 -1.09
N ALA A 665 0.38 -1.28 -1.07
CA ALA A 665 0.25 -0.41 0.11
C ALA A 665 -0.42 -1.13 1.29
N ILE A 666 -1.50 -1.88 1.01
CA ILE A 666 -2.20 -2.70 2.03
C ILE A 666 -1.24 -3.74 2.60
N ASP A 667 -0.49 -4.41 1.73
CA ASP A 667 0.43 -5.47 2.09
C ASP A 667 1.58 -4.98 2.96
N ALA A 668 2.23 -3.88 2.56
CA ALA A 668 3.34 -3.26 3.27
C ALA A 668 2.94 -2.73 4.66
N ALA A 669 1.65 -2.46 4.89
CA ALA A 669 1.08 -2.08 6.18
C ALA A 669 0.41 -3.25 6.92
N SER A 670 0.46 -4.46 6.36
CA SER A 670 -0.13 -5.69 6.90
C SER A 670 -1.64 -5.62 7.14
N VAL A 671 -2.34 -4.69 6.47
CA VAL A 671 -3.77 -4.42 6.71
C VAL A 671 -4.65 -5.65 6.42
N GLN A 672 -4.26 -6.49 5.46
CA GLN A 672 -4.91 -7.76 5.12
C GLN A 672 -5.08 -8.71 6.32
N GLU A 673 -4.25 -8.61 7.35
CA GLU A 673 -4.32 -9.48 8.54
C GLU A 673 -5.61 -9.32 9.34
N VAL A 674 -6.23 -8.14 9.23
CA VAL A 674 -7.47 -7.80 9.92
C VAL A 674 -8.63 -7.59 8.94
N GLN A 675 -8.44 -7.85 7.64
CA GLN A 675 -9.40 -7.62 6.56
C GLN A 675 -9.64 -8.89 5.71
N PRO A 676 -10.62 -9.73 6.09
CA PRO A 676 -10.91 -11.00 5.42
C PRO A 676 -11.50 -10.90 4.00
N TYR A 677 -11.94 -9.73 3.55
CA TYR A 677 -12.51 -9.57 2.21
C TYR A 677 -11.73 -8.49 1.45
N CYS A 678 -11.41 -8.75 0.20
CA CYS A 678 -10.83 -7.81 -0.75
C CYS A 678 -11.65 -7.85 -2.04
N SER A 679 -11.97 -6.68 -2.59
CA SER A 679 -12.80 -6.53 -3.77
C SER A 679 -12.02 -5.73 -4.81
N MET A 680 -11.66 -6.42 -5.91
CA MET A 680 -10.90 -5.92 -7.05
C MET A 680 -11.85 -5.20 -8.00
N TRP A 681 -12.13 -3.92 -7.73
CA TRP A 681 -13.24 -3.19 -8.36
C TRP A 681 -12.78 -2.03 -9.24
N ASP A 682 -11.51 -1.66 -9.16
CA ASP A 682 -10.81 -0.68 -10.01
C ASP A 682 -11.55 0.67 -10.13
N ALA A 683 -12.32 1.05 -9.11
CA ALA A 683 -13.19 2.22 -9.21
C ALA A 683 -12.42 3.54 -9.16
N ILE A 684 -11.28 3.58 -8.48
CA ILE A 684 -10.50 4.80 -8.23
C ILE A 684 -9.03 4.49 -8.46
N TYR A 685 -8.33 5.40 -9.14
CA TYR A 685 -6.88 5.36 -9.30
C TYR A 685 -6.17 6.41 -8.43
N ASP A 686 -4.94 6.11 -8.07
CA ASP A 686 -4.06 6.97 -7.27
C ASP A 686 -2.65 7.00 -7.86
N CYS A 687 -2.06 8.20 -7.93
CA CYS A 687 -0.71 8.41 -8.46
C CYS A 687 0.20 9.07 -7.42
N LEU A 688 1.50 8.93 -7.60
CA LEU A 688 2.52 9.49 -6.72
C LEU A 688 3.29 10.60 -7.42
N PHE A 689 3.23 11.81 -6.90
CA PHE A 689 4.09 12.88 -7.39
C PHE A 689 5.48 12.76 -6.78
N PHE A 690 6.50 12.51 -7.62
CA PHE A 690 7.89 12.50 -7.19
C PHE A 690 8.48 13.91 -7.33
N CYS A 691 8.47 14.64 -6.22
CA CYS A 691 8.76 16.07 -6.21
C CYS A 691 10.07 16.39 -5.48
N MET A 692 10.73 17.44 -5.95
CA MET A 692 11.83 18.14 -5.30
C MET A 692 11.42 19.58 -5.01
N ASN A 693 11.95 20.17 -3.94
CA ASN A 693 11.77 21.60 -3.68
C ASN A 693 12.34 22.45 -4.84
N ASN A 694 11.53 23.37 -5.36
CA ASN A 694 11.87 24.13 -6.56
C ASN A 694 13.00 25.14 -6.34
N ASP A 695 13.16 25.71 -5.15
CA ASP A 695 14.29 26.63 -4.87
C ASP A 695 15.63 25.88 -4.90
N ILE A 696 15.66 24.65 -4.39
CA ILE A 696 16.86 23.80 -4.44
C ILE A 696 17.14 23.38 -5.89
N TYR A 697 16.11 22.92 -6.62
CA TYR A 697 16.25 22.55 -8.03
C TYR A 697 16.74 23.72 -8.89
N ASN A 698 16.20 24.94 -8.68
CA ASN A 698 16.63 26.15 -9.38
C ASN A 698 18.02 26.66 -8.97
N GLY A 699 18.55 26.19 -7.84
CA GLY A 699 19.92 26.44 -7.41
C GLY A 699 20.99 25.65 -8.18
N LEU A 700 20.58 24.60 -8.90
CA LEU A 700 21.46 23.73 -9.70
C LEU A 700 21.74 24.34 -11.10
N THR A 701 22.85 23.92 -11.73
CA THR A 701 23.10 24.28 -13.14
C THR A 701 22.12 23.54 -14.07
N LYS A 702 22.00 23.98 -15.33
CA LYS A 702 21.10 23.34 -16.30
C LYS A 702 21.50 21.89 -16.59
N GLU A 703 22.79 21.59 -16.58
CA GLU A 703 23.31 20.23 -16.75
C GLU A 703 23.01 19.38 -15.51
N GLN A 704 23.17 19.93 -14.30
CA GLN A 704 22.82 19.23 -13.05
C GLN A 704 21.31 18.97 -12.93
N GLN A 705 20.48 19.92 -13.36
CA GLN A 705 19.02 19.78 -13.43
C GLN A 705 18.62 18.58 -14.30
N ALA A 706 19.22 18.45 -15.49
CA ALA A 706 18.96 17.34 -16.39
C ALA A 706 19.32 15.98 -15.76
N VAL A 707 20.41 15.90 -14.99
CA VAL A 707 20.79 14.68 -14.26
C VAL A 707 19.78 14.33 -13.16
N VAL A 708 19.30 15.32 -12.42
CA VAL A 708 18.26 15.13 -11.39
C VAL A 708 16.96 14.62 -12.03
N ASP A 709 16.56 15.19 -13.16
CA ASP A 709 15.36 14.76 -13.88
C ASP A 709 15.51 13.35 -14.46
N GLU A 710 16.66 13.02 -15.06
CA GLU A 710 16.96 11.67 -15.56
C GLU A 710 16.91 10.63 -14.43
N ALA A 711 17.53 10.93 -13.28
CA ALA A 711 17.51 10.04 -12.11
C ALA A 711 16.09 9.89 -11.54
N GLY A 712 15.32 10.97 -11.51
CA GLY A 712 13.92 10.98 -11.06
C GLY A 712 13.02 10.14 -11.96
N GLN A 713 13.12 10.28 -13.28
CA GLN A 713 12.35 9.50 -14.25
C GLN A 713 12.67 8.01 -14.16
N LYS A 714 13.95 7.63 -14.13
CA LYS A 714 14.36 6.22 -13.95
C LYS A 714 13.88 5.63 -12.63
N ALA A 715 13.84 6.43 -11.56
CA ALA A 715 13.30 5.99 -10.28
C ALA A 715 11.77 5.84 -10.30
N VAL A 716 11.05 6.65 -11.08
CA VAL A 716 9.62 6.48 -11.36
C VAL A 716 9.37 5.19 -12.16
N GLU A 717 10.14 4.93 -13.22
CA GLU A 717 10.04 3.70 -14.02
C GLU A 717 10.27 2.45 -13.16
N TYR A 718 11.31 2.49 -12.32
CA TYR A 718 11.59 1.42 -11.36
C TYR A 718 10.45 1.23 -10.35
N GLU A 719 9.87 2.32 -9.85
CA GLU A 719 8.75 2.28 -8.91
C GLU A 719 7.51 1.65 -9.55
N ARG A 720 7.11 2.09 -10.75
CA ARG A 720 5.99 1.49 -11.50
C ARG A 720 6.21 -0.01 -11.73
N TYR A 721 7.43 -0.41 -12.11
CA TYR A 721 7.79 -1.82 -12.30
C TYR A 721 7.60 -2.65 -11.03
N ILE A 722 8.19 -2.23 -9.91
CA ILE A 722 8.07 -3.00 -8.66
C ILE A 722 6.65 -3.00 -8.11
N ASN A 723 5.88 -1.91 -8.29
CA ASN A 723 4.50 -1.81 -7.84
C ASN A 723 3.60 -2.83 -8.55
N ARG A 724 3.75 -2.99 -9.86
CA ARG A 724 2.97 -3.92 -10.69
C ARG A 724 3.41 -5.38 -10.54
N SER A 725 4.70 -5.63 -10.33
CA SER A 725 5.27 -6.98 -10.33
C SER A 725 4.74 -7.91 -9.20
N GLY A 726 4.16 -7.33 -8.15
CA GLY A 726 3.79 -8.05 -6.92
C GLY A 726 2.32 -8.45 -6.78
N ASP A 727 1.40 -7.90 -7.57
CA ASP A 727 -0.04 -7.98 -7.26
C ASP A 727 -0.60 -9.41 -7.27
N GLU A 728 -0.24 -10.24 -8.26
CA GLU A 728 -0.63 -11.66 -8.30
C GLU A 728 -0.04 -12.43 -7.11
N GLU A 729 1.22 -12.20 -6.74
CA GLU A 729 1.86 -12.85 -5.59
C GLU A 729 1.17 -12.45 -4.28
N ILE A 730 0.87 -11.15 -4.13
CA ILE A 730 0.20 -10.58 -2.96
C ILE A 730 -1.18 -11.23 -2.80
N MET A 731 -2.00 -11.24 -3.84
CA MET A 731 -3.34 -11.85 -3.81
C MET A 731 -3.29 -13.33 -3.45
N ASN A 732 -2.41 -14.10 -4.10
CA ASN A 732 -2.23 -15.53 -3.82
C ASN A 732 -1.80 -15.76 -2.37
N ARG A 733 -0.83 -14.97 -1.88
CA ARG A 733 -0.35 -15.05 -0.50
C ARG A 733 -1.45 -14.72 0.50
N TRP A 734 -2.25 -13.69 0.24
CA TRP A 734 -3.36 -13.31 1.11
C TRP A 734 -4.44 -14.39 1.17
N ALA A 735 -4.80 -14.97 0.02
CA ALA A 735 -5.74 -16.09 -0.04
C ALA A 735 -5.22 -17.31 0.75
N ASP A 736 -3.96 -17.71 0.53
CA ASP A 736 -3.40 -18.93 1.10
C ASP A 736 -3.00 -18.81 2.58
N LYS A 737 -2.37 -17.70 2.98
CA LYS A 737 -1.82 -17.53 4.34
C LYS A 737 -2.78 -16.81 5.27
N ASN A 738 -3.48 -15.79 4.78
CA ASN A 738 -4.34 -14.93 5.59
C ASN A 738 -5.82 -15.33 5.50
N GLY A 739 -6.20 -16.15 4.50
CA GLY A 739 -7.58 -16.58 4.27
C GLY A 739 -8.46 -15.45 3.74
N VAL A 740 -7.87 -14.48 3.03
CA VAL A 740 -8.61 -13.37 2.43
C VAL A 740 -9.40 -13.87 1.22
N THR A 741 -10.68 -13.52 1.17
CA THR A 741 -11.54 -13.78 0.02
C THR A 741 -11.37 -12.64 -0.99
N ILE A 742 -10.81 -12.94 -2.15
CA ILE A 742 -10.65 -12.00 -3.26
C ILE A 742 -11.89 -12.07 -4.16
N THR A 743 -12.59 -10.96 -4.32
CA THR A 743 -13.70 -10.79 -5.27
C THR A 743 -13.14 -10.15 -6.51
N LYS A 744 -13.28 -10.80 -7.66
CA LYS A 744 -12.81 -10.24 -8.92
C LYS A 744 -13.83 -9.27 -9.51
N LYS A 745 -13.37 -8.28 -10.27
CA LYS A 745 -14.21 -7.29 -10.97
C LYS A 745 -15.32 -7.92 -11.80
N GLU A 746 -15.02 -9.01 -12.50
CA GLU A 746 -15.95 -9.79 -13.33
C GLU A 746 -17.14 -10.39 -12.56
N ASP A 747 -16.98 -10.58 -11.24
CA ASP A 747 -18.03 -11.09 -10.35
C ASP A 747 -18.88 -9.97 -9.72
N MET A 748 -18.65 -8.71 -10.11
CA MET A 748 -19.27 -7.53 -9.51
C MET A 748 -20.21 -6.80 -10.48
N ASP A 749 -21.26 -6.20 -9.94
CA ASP A 749 -22.17 -5.28 -10.64
C ASP A 749 -21.54 -3.87 -10.69
N ILE A 750 -20.51 -3.72 -11.54
CA ILE A 750 -19.79 -2.44 -11.74
C ILE A 750 -20.75 -1.33 -12.21
N ASP A 751 -21.76 -1.65 -12.99
CA ASP A 751 -22.77 -0.69 -13.47
C ASP A 751 -23.55 -0.06 -12.31
N SER A 752 -23.86 -0.82 -11.26
CA SER A 752 -24.49 -0.26 -10.06
C SER A 752 -23.62 0.78 -9.35
N PHE A 753 -22.30 0.57 -9.32
CA PHE A 753 -21.35 1.51 -8.74
C PHE A 753 -21.20 2.76 -9.61
N LYS A 754 -21.05 2.60 -10.94
CA LYS A 754 -21.01 3.71 -11.91
C LYS A 754 -22.25 4.59 -11.79
N LYS A 755 -23.45 3.98 -11.80
CA LYS A 755 -24.72 4.67 -11.67
C LYS A 755 -24.87 5.44 -10.36
N ALA A 756 -24.31 4.94 -9.26
CA ALA A 756 -24.40 5.61 -7.96
C ALA A 756 -23.57 6.91 -7.92
N VAL A 757 -22.47 6.99 -8.66
CA VAL A 757 -21.61 8.18 -8.74
C VAL A 757 -21.83 9.03 -9.99
N ASP A 758 -22.88 8.75 -10.76
CA ASP A 758 -23.29 9.56 -11.90
C ASP A 758 -23.41 11.06 -11.51
N GLY A 759 -22.87 11.95 -12.35
CA GLY A 759 -22.76 13.39 -12.10
C GLY A 759 -21.84 13.80 -10.94
N VAL A 760 -20.85 13.00 -10.56
CA VAL A 760 -19.85 13.37 -9.54
C VAL A 760 -18.77 14.31 -10.10
N ASP A 761 -18.45 14.18 -11.38
CA ASP A 761 -17.59 15.06 -12.17
C ASP A 761 -18.17 16.48 -12.26
N GLU A 762 -19.47 16.61 -12.55
CA GLU A 762 -20.20 17.89 -12.54
C GLU A 762 -20.15 18.55 -11.15
N TRP A 763 -20.43 17.76 -10.11
CA TRP A 763 -20.34 18.22 -8.73
C TRP A 763 -18.92 18.67 -8.37
N TYR A 764 -17.91 17.93 -8.81
CA TYR A 764 -16.51 18.26 -8.56
C TYR A 764 -16.09 19.55 -9.28
N MET A 765 -16.52 19.74 -10.53
CA MET A 765 -16.32 20.99 -11.28
C MET A 765 -16.94 22.19 -10.57
N GLU A 766 -18.18 22.06 -10.08
CA GLU A 766 -18.83 23.11 -9.29
C GLU A 766 -18.09 23.41 -8.00
N GLU A 767 -17.61 22.38 -7.29
CA GLU A 767 -16.84 22.51 -6.06
C GLU A 767 -15.53 23.27 -6.30
N LEU A 768 -14.79 22.96 -7.38
CA LEU A 768 -13.59 23.69 -7.79
C LEU A 768 -13.90 25.15 -8.14
N LYS A 769 -14.95 25.41 -8.93
CA LYS A 769 -15.39 26.77 -9.28
C LYS A 769 -15.77 27.58 -8.02
N ASN A 770 -16.46 26.97 -7.06
CA ASN A 770 -16.81 27.60 -5.79
C ASN A 770 -15.57 27.95 -4.93
N GLN A 771 -14.48 27.21 -5.09
CA GLN A 771 -13.20 27.46 -4.42
C GLN A 771 -12.30 28.45 -5.18
N GLY A 772 -12.74 28.95 -6.34
CA GLY A 772 -12.06 30.00 -7.11
C GLY A 772 -11.15 29.51 -8.23
N TYR A 773 -11.29 28.24 -8.63
CA TYR A 773 -10.53 27.65 -9.75
C TYR A 773 -11.33 27.78 -11.06
N ASP A 774 -11.03 28.81 -11.84
CA ASP A 774 -11.70 29.09 -13.12
C ASP A 774 -11.32 28.09 -14.23
N ASP A 775 -10.23 27.33 -14.04
CA ASP A 775 -9.70 26.28 -14.92
C ASP A 775 -10.34 24.90 -14.70
N ALA A 776 -11.29 24.77 -13.76
CA ALA A 776 -11.89 23.50 -13.35
C ALA A 776 -12.43 22.65 -14.51
N GLU A 777 -13.10 23.27 -15.48
CA GLU A 777 -13.70 22.59 -16.63
C GLU A 777 -12.64 22.09 -17.61
N GLN A 778 -11.60 22.88 -17.85
CA GLN A 778 -10.45 22.47 -18.66
C GLN A 778 -9.68 21.33 -17.97
N LEU A 779 -9.50 21.42 -16.65
CA LEU A 779 -8.81 20.40 -15.87
C LEU A 779 -9.53 19.06 -15.90
N VAL A 780 -10.83 19.06 -15.57
CA VAL A 780 -11.64 17.83 -15.58
C VAL A 780 -11.69 17.26 -16.99
N SER A 781 -11.98 18.09 -18.00
CA SER A 781 -11.97 17.62 -19.39
C SER A 781 -10.63 17.07 -19.84
N THR A 782 -9.48 17.52 -19.34
CA THR A 782 -8.18 16.94 -19.71
C THR A 782 -7.98 15.51 -19.16
N PHE A 783 -8.66 15.15 -18.07
CA PHE A 783 -8.62 13.82 -17.46
C PHE A 783 -9.78 12.91 -17.87
N THR A 784 -10.93 13.50 -18.21
CA THR A 784 -12.16 12.80 -18.59
C THR A 784 -12.43 12.80 -20.08
N SER A 785 -11.80 13.67 -20.86
CA SER A 785 -11.59 13.37 -22.27
C SER A 785 -10.77 12.10 -22.27
N ASP A 786 -11.26 11.07 -22.95
CA ASP A 786 -10.49 9.85 -23.13
C ASP A 786 -9.07 10.24 -23.51
N SER A 787 -8.06 9.58 -22.96
CA SER A 787 -6.66 9.70 -23.43
C SER A 787 -6.52 9.32 -24.91
N GLY A 788 -7.62 8.81 -25.49
CA GLY A 788 -7.91 8.72 -26.91
C GLY A 788 -8.47 10.00 -27.55
N ALA A 789 -8.37 11.18 -26.92
CA ALA A 789 -8.02 12.41 -27.65
C ALA A 789 -6.54 12.28 -28.05
N GLU A 790 -6.33 11.27 -28.90
CA GLU A 790 -5.58 11.32 -30.12
C GLU A 790 -5.17 12.76 -30.46
N SER A 791 -4.00 12.88 -31.06
CA SER A 791 -3.76 13.95 -32.04
C SER A 791 -5.08 14.38 -32.73
N ASP A 792 -5.15 15.60 -33.25
CA ASP A 792 -6.23 16.05 -34.17
C ASP A 792 -6.49 15.10 -35.38
N GLU A 793 -5.91 13.90 -35.39
CA GLU A 793 -5.83 12.83 -36.38
C GLU A 793 -7.04 11.89 -36.41
N TYR A 794 -7.82 11.80 -35.33
CA TYR A 794 -8.96 10.88 -35.22
C TYR A 794 -10.25 11.53 -34.67
N ALA A 795 -10.30 12.87 -34.65
CA ALA A 795 -11.54 13.61 -34.37
C ALA A 795 -12.41 13.69 -35.64
N VAL A 796 -13.69 13.32 -35.55
CA VAL A 796 -14.65 13.43 -36.64
C VAL A 796 -15.51 14.70 -36.50
N GLU A 797 -15.83 15.36 -37.61
CA GLU A 797 -16.71 16.53 -37.58
C GLU A 797 -18.15 16.14 -37.17
N ASP A 798 -18.83 17.04 -36.44
CA ASP A 798 -20.24 16.86 -36.09
C ASP A 798 -21.13 17.01 -37.35
N HIS A 799 -21.77 15.92 -37.73
CA HIS A 799 -22.70 15.80 -38.85
C HIS A 799 -24.12 15.40 -38.38
N SER A 800 -24.47 15.72 -37.13
CA SER A 800 -25.78 15.40 -36.54
C SER A 800 -26.96 16.07 -37.25
N ASP A 801 -26.71 17.07 -38.09
CA ASP A 801 -27.65 17.83 -38.91
C ASP A 801 -28.14 17.08 -40.17
N LEU A 802 -27.46 15.99 -40.57
CA LEU A 802 -27.80 15.20 -41.77
C LEU A 802 -29.05 14.29 -41.62
N ASN A 803 -29.96 14.59 -40.70
CA ASN A 803 -31.23 13.85 -40.48
C ASN A 803 -31.06 12.31 -40.35
N TRP A 804 -30.08 11.87 -39.56
CA TRP A 804 -29.86 10.45 -39.29
C TRP A 804 -31.09 9.76 -38.69
N PRO A 805 -31.45 8.53 -39.12
CA PRO A 805 -32.43 7.71 -38.44
C PRO A 805 -31.87 7.22 -37.09
N GLU A 806 -32.71 7.18 -36.05
CA GLU A 806 -32.34 6.50 -34.82
C GLU A 806 -32.27 4.99 -35.08
N THR A 807 -31.06 4.44 -35.07
CA THR A 807 -30.80 3.05 -35.39
C THR A 807 -29.67 2.48 -34.54
N THR A 808 -29.68 1.16 -34.39
CA THR A 808 -28.59 0.42 -33.77
C THR A 808 -28.09 -0.63 -34.75
N TRP A 809 -26.80 -0.62 -35.00
CA TRP A 809 -26.11 -1.59 -35.84
C TRP A 809 -25.35 -2.57 -34.96
N ASN A 810 -25.38 -3.84 -35.31
CA ASN A 810 -24.58 -4.84 -34.62
C ASN A 810 -23.31 -5.08 -35.44
N PHE A 811 -22.18 -4.83 -34.81
CA PHE A 811 -20.85 -5.17 -35.28
C PHE A 811 -20.48 -6.58 -34.79
N THR A 812 -19.80 -7.36 -35.63
CA THR A 812 -19.24 -8.65 -35.21
C THR A 812 -17.81 -8.89 -35.73
N CYS A 813 -17.05 -9.65 -34.95
CA CYS A 813 -15.73 -10.16 -35.31
C CYS A 813 -15.49 -11.53 -34.64
N SER A 814 -14.53 -12.29 -35.15
CA SER A 814 -14.29 -13.68 -34.70
C SER A 814 -13.32 -13.83 -33.52
N THR A 815 -12.65 -12.75 -33.14
CA THR A 815 -11.64 -12.70 -32.06
C THR A 815 -12.28 -12.26 -30.73
N THR A 816 -11.56 -12.38 -29.61
CA THR A 816 -12.09 -12.08 -28.26
C THR A 816 -12.38 -10.60 -28.05
N GLU A 817 -13.09 -10.25 -26.97
CA GLU A 817 -13.49 -8.86 -26.66
C GLU A 817 -12.31 -7.90 -26.46
N THR A 818 -11.13 -8.42 -26.10
CA THR A 818 -9.90 -7.64 -25.91
C THR A 818 -9.04 -7.56 -27.18
N SER A 819 -9.51 -8.09 -28.30
CA SER A 819 -8.76 -8.07 -29.56
C SER A 819 -8.82 -6.72 -30.25
N THR A 820 -7.77 -6.41 -31.01
CA THR A 820 -7.66 -5.21 -31.85
C THR A 820 -8.82 -5.07 -32.84
N TRP A 821 -9.37 -6.20 -33.33
CA TRP A 821 -10.53 -6.19 -34.23
C TRP A 821 -11.80 -5.69 -33.52
N ALA A 822 -11.98 -6.07 -32.26
CA ALA A 822 -13.10 -5.61 -31.44
C ALA A 822 -12.93 -4.12 -31.10
N GLU A 823 -11.72 -3.68 -30.79
CA GLU A 823 -11.40 -2.26 -30.56
C GLU A 823 -11.64 -1.41 -31.81
N GLY A 824 -11.24 -1.87 -33.00
CA GLY A 824 -11.57 -1.18 -34.26
C GLY A 824 -13.08 -1.01 -34.47
N GLY A 825 -13.86 -2.04 -34.13
CA GLY A 825 -15.33 -1.97 -34.14
C GLY A 825 -15.91 -0.99 -33.11
N ARG A 826 -15.33 -0.92 -31.90
CA ARG A 826 -15.72 0.05 -30.87
C ARG A 826 -15.39 1.47 -31.29
N LYS A 827 -14.19 1.71 -31.84
CA LYS A 827 -13.76 3.01 -32.34
C LYS A 827 -14.69 3.51 -33.45
N PHE A 828 -15.09 2.63 -34.37
CA PHE A 828 -16.10 2.99 -35.36
C PHE A 828 -17.44 3.37 -34.71
N GLY A 829 -17.87 2.64 -33.69
CA GLY A 829 -19.08 2.96 -32.92
C GLY A 829 -19.01 4.33 -32.24
N GLU A 830 -17.89 4.63 -31.61
CA GLU A 830 -17.60 5.93 -30.98
C GLU A 830 -17.66 7.07 -32.01
N LEU A 831 -16.94 6.93 -33.14
CA LEU A 831 -16.92 7.92 -34.21
C LEU A 831 -18.30 8.14 -34.82
N MET A 832 -19.07 7.07 -35.04
CA MET A 832 -20.46 7.19 -35.50
C MET A 832 -21.37 7.84 -34.45
N GLU A 833 -21.17 7.59 -33.16
CA GLU A 833 -21.97 8.23 -32.11
C GLU A 833 -21.67 9.74 -32.06
N GLN A 834 -20.38 10.12 -32.17
CA GLN A 834 -19.93 11.51 -32.24
C GLN A 834 -20.47 12.23 -33.49
N ALA A 835 -20.21 11.69 -34.68
CA ALA A 835 -20.59 12.30 -35.95
C ALA A 835 -22.12 12.42 -36.12
N THR A 836 -22.91 11.56 -35.48
CA THR A 836 -24.37 11.56 -35.63
C THR A 836 -25.12 12.19 -34.46
N GLY A 837 -24.41 12.61 -33.41
CA GLY A 837 -25.01 13.13 -32.17
C GLY A 837 -25.85 12.09 -31.43
N GLY A 838 -25.40 10.83 -31.40
CA GLY A 838 -26.06 9.75 -30.68
C GLY A 838 -27.14 8.97 -31.44
N LYS A 839 -27.41 9.31 -32.71
CA LYS A 839 -28.52 8.74 -33.49
C LYS A 839 -28.21 7.37 -34.06
N VAL A 840 -26.95 7.13 -34.45
CA VAL A 840 -26.48 5.82 -34.87
C VAL A 840 -25.65 5.25 -33.73
N LYS A 841 -26.05 4.09 -33.21
CA LYS A 841 -25.31 3.36 -32.18
C LYS A 841 -24.79 2.05 -32.73
N VAL A 842 -23.62 1.62 -32.28
CA VAL A 842 -23.02 0.35 -32.68
C VAL A 842 -22.83 -0.54 -31.46
N ASN A 843 -23.45 -1.72 -31.47
CA ASN A 843 -23.24 -2.75 -30.47
C ASN A 843 -22.15 -3.71 -30.97
N VAL A 844 -21.11 -3.93 -30.18
CA VAL A 844 -19.98 -4.81 -30.54
C VAL A 844 -20.19 -6.21 -29.96
N TYR A 845 -20.25 -7.21 -30.82
CA TYR A 845 -20.36 -8.63 -30.47
C TYR A 845 -19.13 -9.39 -30.98
N ALA A 846 -18.13 -9.54 -30.12
CA ALA A 846 -16.89 -10.26 -30.43
C ALA A 846 -17.10 -11.79 -30.34
N ALA A 847 -16.05 -12.55 -30.63
CA ALA A 847 -15.98 -14.01 -30.56
C ALA A 847 -17.11 -14.75 -31.30
N ASP A 848 -17.59 -14.17 -32.41
CA ASP A 848 -18.73 -14.66 -33.19
C ASP A 848 -19.95 -15.01 -32.30
N GLN A 849 -20.20 -14.20 -31.25
CA GLN A 849 -21.30 -14.41 -30.30
C GLN A 849 -22.67 -14.52 -30.97
N LEU A 850 -22.88 -13.80 -32.09
CA LEU A 850 -24.13 -13.79 -32.83
C LEU A 850 -24.33 -15.04 -33.71
N THR A 851 -23.28 -15.83 -33.94
CA THR A 851 -23.29 -16.98 -34.86
C THR A 851 -22.73 -18.26 -34.23
N ASN A 852 -22.83 -18.37 -32.89
CA ASN A 852 -22.38 -19.52 -32.11
C ASN A 852 -20.93 -19.94 -32.40
N GLY A 853 -20.02 -18.98 -32.63
CA GLY A 853 -18.61 -19.28 -32.86
C GLY A 853 -18.27 -19.71 -34.31
N ASN A 854 -19.21 -19.59 -35.25
CA ASN A 854 -19.00 -19.94 -36.67
C ASN A 854 -18.70 -18.70 -37.51
N GLN A 855 -17.44 -18.60 -37.94
CA GLN A 855 -16.87 -17.48 -38.69
C GLN A 855 -17.56 -17.26 -40.05
N SER A 856 -17.88 -18.34 -40.78
CA SER A 856 -18.55 -18.23 -42.08
C SER A 856 -20.01 -17.79 -41.92
N GLU A 857 -20.69 -18.22 -40.86
CA GLU A 857 -22.05 -17.75 -40.58
C GLU A 857 -22.06 -16.25 -40.25
N GLY A 858 -20.99 -15.70 -39.64
CA GLY A 858 -20.83 -14.27 -39.38
C GLY A 858 -20.84 -13.44 -40.66
N ILE A 859 -20.03 -13.82 -41.64
CA ILE A 859 -19.99 -13.18 -42.96
C ILE A 859 -21.33 -13.34 -43.69
N GLN A 860 -21.97 -14.51 -43.59
CA GLN A 860 -23.27 -14.71 -44.21
C GLN A 860 -24.37 -13.84 -43.56
N ALA A 861 -24.32 -13.65 -42.24
CA ALA A 861 -25.23 -12.75 -41.52
C ALA A 861 -25.02 -11.29 -41.94
N LEU A 862 -23.77 -10.87 -42.18
CA LEU A 862 -23.43 -9.56 -42.73
C LEU A 862 -23.99 -9.35 -44.14
N MET A 863 -23.82 -10.33 -45.05
CA MET A 863 -24.41 -10.27 -46.40
C MET A 863 -25.93 -10.16 -46.36
N ASN A 864 -26.59 -10.79 -45.37
CA ASN A 864 -28.03 -10.67 -45.17
C ASN A 864 -28.47 -9.35 -44.51
N GLY A 865 -27.57 -8.67 -43.79
CA GLY A 865 -27.86 -7.44 -43.06
C GLY A 865 -28.67 -7.63 -41.75
N ASP A 866 -28.87 -8.86 -41.28
CA ASP A 866 -29.59 -9.21 -40.04
C ASP A 866 -29.10 -10.58 -39.50
N PRO A 867 -28.71 -10.70 -38.21
CA PRO A 867 -28.64 -9.66 -37.18
C PRO A 867 -27.41 -8.74 -37.30
N VAL A 868 -26.50 -8.98 -38.24
CA VAL A 868 -25.22 -8.28 -38.38
C VAL A 868 -25.31 -7.24 -39.48
N GLN A 869 -24.98 -5.98 -39.18
CA GLN A 869 -24.91 -4.92 -40.19
C GLN A 869 -23.47 -4.56 -40.53
N ILE A 870 -22.54 -4.77 -39.60
CA ILE A 870 -21.13 -4.39 -39.75
C ILE A 870 -20.26 -5.55 -39.27
N SER A 871 -19.12 -5.78 -39.90
CA SER A 871 -18.15 -6.74 -39.39
C SER A 871 -16.73 -6.40 -39.80
N MET A 872 -15.77 -6.91 -39.02
CA MET A 872 -14.36 -6.93 -39.39
C MET A 872 -13.85 -8.38 -39.35
N HIS A 873 -13.53 -8.94 -40.51
CA HIS A 873 -13.11 -10.34 -40.64
C HIS A 873 -11.92 -10.51 -41.61
N SER A 874 -11.10 -11.53 -41.35
CA SER A 874 -9.93 -11.90 -42.15
C SER A 874 -10.28 -12.31 -43.58
N ASN A 875 -9.40 -11.94 -44.53
CA ASN A 875 -9.48 -12.36 -45.93
C ASN A 875 -9.50 -13.89 -46.09
N LEU A 876 -8.90 -14.62 -45.14
CA LEU A 876 -8.88 -16.09 -45.12
C LEU A 876 -10.29 -16.67 -44.90
N ILE A 877 -11.11 -16.01 -44.08
CA ILE A 877 -12.49 -16.43 -43.82
C ILE A 877 -13.37 -16.13 -45.04
N TYR A 878 -13.20 -14.95 -45.65
CA TYR A 878 -13.85 -14.60 -46.92
C TYR A 878 -13.49 -15.55 -48.06
N SER A 879 -12.31 -16.17 -48.00
CA SER A 879 -11.87 -17.10 -49.02
C SER A 879 -12.71 -18.37 -49.15
N ALA A 880 -13.51 -18.70 -48.12
CA ALA A 880 -14.50 -19.77 -48.19
C ALA A 880 -15.70 -19.44 -49.11
N PHE A 881 -15.93 -18.14 -49.38
CA PHE A 881 -16.99 -17.64 -50.27
C PHE A 881 -16.46 -17.29 -51.66
N ASP A 882 -15.24 -16.75 -51.73
CA ASP A 882 -14.55 -16.49 -52.97
C ASP A 882 -13.04 -16.75 -52.80
N PRO A 883 -12.46 -17.78 -53.44
CA PRO A 883 -11.07 -18.13 -53.25
C PRO A 883 -10.12 -16.99 -53.63
N ARG A 884 -10.53 -16.01 -54.46
CA ARG A 884 -9.70 -14.87 -54.88
C ARG A 884 -9.16 -14.06 -53.70
N PHE A 885 -9.87 -14.01 -52.57
CA PHE A 885 -9.42 -13.32 -51.35
C PHE A 885 -8.15 -13.92 -50.72
N ASN A 886 -7.78 -15.16 -51.08
CA ASN A 886 -6.50 -15.74 -50.66
C ASN A 886 -5.29 -15.07 -51.31
N VAL A 887 -5.45 -14.19 -52.30
CA VAL A 887 -4.33 -13.56 -53.00
C VAL A 887 -3.40 -12.79 -52.07
N VAL A 888 -3.96 -12.16 -51.02
CA VAL A 888 -3.22 -11.41 -49.99
C VAL A 888 -2.27 -12.35 -49.22
N SER A 889 -2.64 -13.62 -49.09
CA SER A 889 -1.91 -14.61 -48.30
C SER A 889 -1.00 -15.50 -49.15
N LEU A 890 -0.65 -15.06 -50.37
CA LEU A 890 0.45 -15.66 -51.13
C LEU A 890 1.74 -15.57 -50.30
N PRO A 891 2.52 -16.66 -50.20
CA PRO A 891 3.66 -16.68 -49.30
C PRO A 891 4.75 -15.73 -49.81
N PHE A 892 5.31 -14.95 -48.88
CA PHE A 892 6.33 -13.92 -49.10
C PHE A 892 5.93 -12.84 -50.11
N LEU A 893 4.63 -12.50 -50.16
CA LEU A 893 4.09 -11.45 -51.03
C LEU A 893 4.51 -10.03 -50.62
N PHE A 894 4.57 -9.80 -49.30
CA PHE A 894 4.91 -8.50 -48.72
C PHE A 894 6.25 -8.58 -48.01
N ASN A 895 7.03 -7.50 -48.12
CA ASN A 895 8.34 -7.39 -47.48
C ASN A 895 8.28 -6.73 -46.09
N SER A 896 7.26 -5.89 -45.86
CA SER A 896 7.01 -5.20 -44.58
C SER A 896 5.53 -4.81 -44.48
N VAL A 897 5.11 -4.30 -43.33
CA VAL A 897 3.74 -3.80 -43.11
C VAL A 897 3.45 -2.57 -43.99
N GLU A 898 4.46 -1.74 -44.29
CA GLU A 898 4.31 -0.58 -45.19
C GLU A 898 4.12 -1.00 -46.65
N ASP A 899 4.77 -2.09 -47.09
CA ASP A 899 4.55 -2.68 -48.43
C ASP A 899 3.14 -3.29 -48.52
N ALA A 900 2.64 -3.86 -47.42
CA ALA A 900 1.26 -4.34 -47.34
C ALA A 900 0.26 -3.17 -47.44
N ASP A 901 0.44 -2.11 -46.65
CA ASP A 901 -0.40 -0.90 -46.68
C ASP A 901 -0.45 -0.29 -48.09
N ALA A 902 0.72 -0.07 -48.71
CA ALA A 902 0.78 0.55 -50.03
C ALA A 902 0.00 -0.23 -51.11
N LYS A 903 0.04 -1.57 -51.06
CA LYS A 903 -0.70 -2.43 -52.00
C LYS A 903 -2.19 -2.52 -51.66
N LEU A 904 -2.53 -2.66 -50.37
CA LEU A 904 -3.92 -2.80 -49.90
C LEU A 904 -4.69 -1.47 -49.97
N ASP A 905 -4.02 -0.33 -49.90
CA ASP A 905 -4.66 0.99 -50.08
C ASP A 905 -4.59 1.46 -51.55
N GLY A 906 -3.89 0.72 -52.41
CA GLY A 906 -3.72 0.99 -53.84
C GLY A 906 -4.67 0.20 -54.76
N GLU A 907 -4.26 0.05 -56.02
CA GLU A 907 -5.07 -0.64 -57.06
C GLU A 907 -5.44 -2.08 -56.68
N ALA A 908 -4.55 -2.78 -55.96
CA ALA A 908 -4.76 -4.17 -55.58
C ALA A 908 -5.89 -4.31 -54.56
N GLY A 909 -5.94 -3.42 -53.57
CA GLY A 909 -7.04 -3.36 -52.60
C GLY A 909 -8.37 -2.94 -53.21
N GLU A 910 -8.37 -1.98 -54.13
CA GLU A 910 -9.59 -1.58 -54.84
C GLU A 910 -10.23 -2.75 -55.61
N LYS A 911 -9.42 -3.62 -56.24
CA LYS A 911 -9.94 -4.86 -56.85
C LYS A 911 -10.58 -5.80 -55.82
N LEU A 912 -10.07 -5.88 -54.59
CA LEU A 912 -10.69 -6.67 -53.53
C LEU A 912 -12.02 -6.06 -53.07
N LYS A 913 -12.10 -4.73 -52.97
CA LYS A 913 -13.35 -4.01 -52.66
C LYS A 913 -14.40 -4.21 -53.76
N GLU A 914 -14.00 -4.18 -55.03
CA GLU A 914 -14.88 -4.51 -56.15
C GLU A 914 -15.43 -5.93 -56.05
N ILE A 915 -14.60 -6.91 -55.67
CA ILE A 915 -15.06 -8.28 -55.45
C ILE A 915 -16.07 -8.33 -54.29
N LEU A 916 -15.79 -7.70 -53.14
CA LEU A 916 -16.71 -7.63 -52.00
C LEU A 916 -18.07 -7.05 -52.38
N SER A 917 -18.11 -6.03 -53.24
CA SER A 917 -19.36 -5.44 -53.72
C SER A 917 -20.26 -6.42 -54.48
N THR A 918 -19.68 -7.46 -55.10
CA THR A 918 -20.47 -8.52 -55.77
C THR A 918 -21.20 -9.47 -54.81
N TYR A 919 -20.87 -9.37 -53.52
CA TYR A 919 -21.48 -10.12 -52.42
C TYR A 919 -22.37 -9.23 -51.53
N ASP A 920 -22.86 -8.10 -52.06
CA ASP A 920 -23.71 -7.15 -51.34
C ASP A 920 -23.04 -6.59 -50.06
N LEU A 921 -21.72 -6.32 -50.15
CA LEU A 921 -20.93 -5.72 -49.08
C LEU A 921 -20.22 -4.46 -49.54
N HIS A 922 -20.36 -3.40 -48.76
CA HIS A 922 -19.57 -2.18 -48.92
C HIS A 922 -18.37 -2.20 -47.97
N CYS A 923 -17.15 -2.09 -48.52
CA CYS A 923 -15.91 -2.12 -47.75
C CYS A 923 -15.44 -0.71 -47.42
N MET A 924 -15.51 -0.34 -46.14
CA MET A 924 -15.12 0.99 -45.66
C MET A 924 -13.60 1.14 -45.60
N GLY A 925 -12.87 0.04 -45.42
CA GLY A 925 -11.41 0.00 -45.47
C GLY A 925 -10.87 -1.41 -45.21
N ILE A 926 -9.56 -1.57 -45.40
CA ILE A 926 -8.86 -2.84 -45.19
C ILE A 926 -7.95 -2.66 -43.98
N ALA A 927 -8.30 -3.24 -42.83
CA ALA A 927 -7.52 -3.21 -41.60
C ALA A 927 -6.44 -4.31 -41.59
N GLU A 928 -5.63 -4.35 -40.55
CA GLU A 928 -4.53 -5.29 -40.42
C GLU A 928 -4.89 -6.45 -39.50
N ASN A 929 -4.58 -7.68 -39.88
CA ASN A 929 -4.35 -8.72 -38.87
C ASN A 929 -2.84 -8.84 -38.62
N GLY A 930 -2.06 -8.88 -39.71
CA GLY A 930 -0.61 -8.78 -39.69
C GLY A 930 0.10 -9.97 -40.31
N PHE A 931 1.42 -10.03 -40.11
CA PHE A 931 2.22 -11.20 -40.47
C PHE A 931 1.88 -12.38 -39.56
N ARG A 932 1.71 -13.57 -40.16
CA ARG A 932 1.29 -14.78 -39.46
C ARG A 932 2.50 -15.56 -38.96
N GLU A 933 2.65 -15.62 -37.64
CA GLU A 933 3.74 -16.29 -36.96
C GLU A 933 3.38 -17.72 -36.54
N LEU A 934 4.37 -18.61 -36.60
CA LEU A 934 4.18 -20.02 -36.32
C LEU A 934 4.43 -20.31 -34.84
N THR A 935 3.42 -20.80 -34.12
CA THR A 935 3.58 -21.34 -32.77
C THR A 935 3.38 -22.85 -32.72
N ASN A 936 4.18 -23.56 -31.92
CA ASN A 936 4.08 -25.01 -31.79
C ASN A 936 4.51 -25.52 -30.40
N SER A 937 4.17 -26.77 -30.10
CA SER A 937 4.49 -27.45 -28.83
C SER A 937 5.68 -28.41 -28.87
N LYS A 938 6.40 -28.51 -29.99
CA LYS A 938 7.44 -29.52 -30.20
C LYS A 938 8.85 -28.96 -30.15
N HIS A 939 9.18 -28.01 -31.00
CA HIS A 939 10.54 -27.51 -31.19
C HIS A 939 10.58 -26.16 -31.92
N GLU A 940 11.70 -25.45 -31.79
CA GLU A 940 12.01 -24.28 -32.63
C GLU A 940 12.05 -24.67 -34.12
N VAL A 941 11.33 -23.94 -34.96
CA VAL A 941 11.37 -24.14 -36.41
C VAL A 941 12.38 -23.16 -36.99
N LYS A 942 13.49 -23.66 -37.55
CA LYS A 942 14.55 -22.83 -38.16
C LYS A 942 14.71 -23.08 -39.65
N SER A 943 14.21 -24.19 -40.15
CA SER A 943 14.31 -24.59 -41.56
C SER A 943 13.08 -25.37 -41.99
N VAL A 944 12.88 -25.52 -43.30
CA VAL A 944 11.75 -26.31 -43.83
C VAL A 944 11.77 -27.78 -43.37
N ASP A 945 12.94 -28.33 -43.03
CA ASP A 945 13.04 -29.70 -42.52
C ASP A 945 12.37 -29.85 -41.14
N ASP A 946 12.31 -28.77 -40.33
CA ASP A 946 11.70 -28.77 -39.00
C ASP A 946 10.16 -28.81 -39.07
N MET A 947 9.56 -28.45 -40.20
CA MET A 947 8.11 -28.51 -40.44
C MET A 947 7.61 -29.93 -40.71
N LYS A 948 8.51 -30.88 -40.98
CA LYS A 948 8.15 -32.19 -41.51
C LYS A 948 7.33 -33.03 -40.52
N ASN A 949 6.08 -33.32 -40.90
CA ASN A 949 5.06 -34.00 -40.09
C ASN A 949 4.61 -33.24 -38.83
N LEU A 950 4.96 -31.95 -38.69
CA LEU A 950 4.42 -31.14 -37.61
C LEU A 950 2.92 -30.95 -37.85
N LYS A 951 2.08 -31.32 -36.89
CA LYS A 951 0.61 -31.21 -37.05
C LYS A 951 0.18 -29.78 -36.81
N ILE A 952 -0.21 -29.06 -37.85
CA ILE A 952 -0.52 -27.63 -37.74
C ILE A 952 -1.99 -27.39 -38.02
N ARG A 953 -2.66 -26.65 -37.13
CA ARG A 953 -3.94 -26.01 -37.43
C ARG A 953 -3.70 -24.86 -38.38
N VAL A 954 -4.44 -24.85 -39.48
CA VAL A 954 -4.39 -23.81 -40.51
C VAL A 954 -5.76 -23.15 -40.61
N ALA A 955 -5.79 -21.82 -40.69
CA ALA A 955 -7.05 -21.09 -40.95
C ALA A 955 -7.65 -21.49 -42.31
N GLY A 956 -8.97 -21.37 -42.47
CA GLY A 956 -9.73 -22.01 -43.55
C GLY A 956 -9.47 -21.52 -44.98
N SER A 957 -8.28 -21.84 -45.52
CA SER A 957 -7.79 -21.43 -46.83
C SER A 957 -7.13 -22.60 -47.55
N ASN A 958 -7.59 -22.89 -48.77
CA ASN A 958 -6.97 -23.92 -49.62
C ASN A 958 -5.53 -23.55 -50.00
N LEU A 959 -5.23 -22.25 -50.13
CA LEU A 959 -3.89 -21.77 -50.41
C LEU A 959 -2.94 -22.05 -49.26
N LEU A 960 -3.30 -21.67 -48.03
CA LEU A 960 -2.48 -21.95 -46.85
C LEU A 960 -2.28 -23.45 -46.66
N MET A 961 -3.34 -24.24 -46.81
CA MET A 961 -3.26 -25.71 -46.72
C MET A 961 -2.22 -26.29 -47.70
N GLU A 962 -2.17 -25.79 -48.94
CA GLU A 962 -1.17 -26.20 -49.92
C GLU A 962 0.23 -25.67 -49.57
N CYS A 963 0.38 -24.45 -49.03
CA CYS A 963 1.66 -23.91 -48.54
C CYS A 963 2.24 -24.77 -47.41
N TYR A 964 1.48 -25.03 -46.35
CA TYR A 964 1.94 -25.84 -45.20
C TYR A 964 2.25 -27.29 -45.59
N LYS A 965 1.49 -27.86 -46.53
CA LYS A 965 1.80 -29.17 -47.12
C LYS A 965 3.10 -29.16 -47.91
N ARG A 966 3.41 -28.10 -48.66
CA ARG A 966 4.69 -27.94 -49.37
C ARG A 966 5.87 -27.72 -48.42
N TRP A 967 5.65 -27.03 -47.31
CA TRP A 967 6.61 -26.96 -46.21
C TRP A 967 6.75 -28.28 -45.44
N GLY A 968 5.90 -29.28 -45.69
CA GLY A 968 6.02 -30.63 -45.17
C GLY A 968 5.23 -30.91 -43.88
N ALA A 969 4.41 -29.96 -43.42
CA ALA A 969 3.54 -30.11 -42.27
C ALA A 969 2.32 -31.00 -42.55
N ASP A 970 1.77 -31.60 -41.49
CA ASP A 970 0.49 -32.29 -41.50
C ASP A 970 -0.62 -31.28 -41.13
N ALA A 971 -1.03 -30.50 -42.13
CA ALA A 971 -1.96 -29.38 -41.95
C ALA A 971 -3.42 -29.86 -41.84
N THR A 972 -4.18 -29.27 -40.91
CA THR A 972 -5.63 -29.50 -40.77
C THR A 972 -6.36 -28.17 -40.64
N ASN A 973 -7.44 -28.01 -41.42
CA ASN A 973 -8.31 -26.84 -41.35
C ASN A 973 -9.26 -26.94 -40.13
N MET A 974 -9.37 -25.86 -39.35
CA MET A 974 -10.21 -25.77 -38.15
C MET A 974 -10.60 -24.32 -37.83
N ASN A 975 -11.79 -24.11 -37.29
CA ASN A 975 -12.27 -22.81 -36.83
C ASN A 975 -11.42 -22.24 -35.69
N TRP A 976 -11.33 -20.90 -35.60
CA TRP A 976 -10.52 -20.24 -34.57
C TRP A 976 -10.98 -20.56 -33.15
N SER A 977 -12.30 -20.57 -32.91
CA SER A 977 -12.93 -20.87 -31.62
C SER A 977 -12.59 -22.26 -31.05
N GLU A 978 -12.20 -23.21 -31.89
CA GLU A 978 -11.82 -24.57 -31.49
C GLU A 978 -10.30 -24.73 -31.25
N THR A 979 -9.50 -23.72 -31.65
CA THR A 979 -8.04 -23.84 -31.78
C THR A 979 -7.34 -24.04 -30.44
N TYR A 980 -7.65 -23.22 -29.42
CA TYR A 980 -7.04 -23.36 -28.08
C TYR A 980 -7.29 -24.77 -27.51
N THR A 981 -8.54 -25.25 -27.60
CA THR A 981 -8.92 -26.58 -27.10
C THR A 981 -8.18 -27.68 -27.88
N ALA A 982 -8.05 -27.57 -29.20
CA ALA A 982 -7.34 -28.54 -30.01
C ALA A 982 -5.83 -28.60 -29.71
N LEU A 983 -5.20 -27.45 -29.44
CA LEU A 983 -3.80 -27.37 -29.03
C LEU A 983 -3.59 -27.93 -27.63
N GLN A 984 -4.46 -27.57 -26.68
CA GLN A 984 -4.42 -28.10 -25.31
C GLN A 984 -4.60 -29.64 -25.30
N GLN A 985 -5.47 -30.18 -26.15
CA GLN A 985 -5.69 -31.63 -26.30
C GLN A 985 -4.64 -32.34 -27.16
N ASN A 986 -3.69 -31.60 -27.74
CA ASN A 986 -2.69 -32.11 -28.70
C ASN A 986 -3.30 -32.82 -29.92
N THR A 987 -4.51 -32.42 -30.33
CA THR A 987 -5.12 -32.87 -31.60
C THR A 987 -4.34 -32.29 -32.79
N VAL A 988 -3.92 -31.03 -32.65
CA VAL A 988 -2.86 -30.38 -33.43
C VAL A 988 -1.72 -29.98 -32.51
N GLU A 989 -0.53 -29.80 -33.05
CA GLU A 989 0.72 -29.53 -32.33
C GLU A 989 1.21 -28.09 -32.51
N GLY A 990 0.64 -27.35 -33.45
CA GLY A 990 0.94 -25.95 -33.69
C GLY A 990 -0.18 -25.23 -34.41
N GLN A 991 -0.08 -23.91 -34.47
CA GLN A 991 -0.96 -23.03 -35.24
C GLN A 991 -0.17 -21.85 -35.77
N GLU A 992 -0.81 -21.06 -36.62
CA GLU A 992 -0.23 -19.89 -37.27
C GLU A 992 -1.19 -18.71 -37.17
N ASN A 993 -0.72 -17.54 -36.70
CA ASN A 993 -1.48 -16.29 -36.63
C ASN A 993 -0.55 -15.12 -36.24
N PRO A 994 -0.98 -13.86 -36.41
CA PRO A 994 -0.28 -12.70 -35.86
C PRO A 994 -0.24 -12.70 -34.34
N LEU A 995 0.77 -12.04 -33.76
CA LEU A 995 1.00 -12.03 -32.32
C LEU A 995 -0.19 -11.50 -31.50
N PRO A 996 -0.86 -10.38 -31.86
CA PRO A 996 -2.00 -9.88 -31.11
C PRO A 996 -3.17 -10.87 -31.07
N ALA A 997 -3.42 -11.58 -32.18
CA ALA A 997 -4.47 -12.59 -32.24
C ALA A 997 -4.17 -13.81 -31.36
N ILE A 998 -2.91 -14.27 -31.35
CA ILE A 998 -2.48 -15.37 -30.48
C ILE A 998 -2.60 -14.96 -29.02
N ASP A 999 -2.16 -13.74 -28.69
CA ASP A 999 -2.14 -13.22 -27.31
C ASP A 999 -3.54 -13.08 -26.73
N ALA A 1000 -4.44 -12.45 -27.49
CA ALA A 1000 -5.82 -12.22 -27.09
C ALA A 1000 -6.62 -13.52 -26.90
N ALA A 1001 -6.17 -14.64 -27.48
CA ALA A 1001 -6.75 -15.97 -27.31
C ALA A 1001 -5.97 -16.87 -26.34
N SER A 1002 -4.93 -16.32 -25.69
CA SER A 1002 -4.05 -17.02 -24.74
C SER A 1002 -3.38 -18.27 -25.31
N VAL A 1003 -3.26 -18.40 -26.63
CA VAL A 1003 -2.74 -19.61 -27.30
C VAL A 1003 -1.29 -19.91 -26.90
N GLN A 1004 -0.49 -18.88 -26.61
CA GLN A 1004 0.89 -18.96 -26.11
C GLN A 1004 1.01 -19.78 -24.82
N GLU A 1005 -0.04 -19.88 -23.99
CA GLU A 1005 -0.02 -20.66 -22.75
C GLU A 1005 0.24 -22.15 -22.97
N VAL A 1006 -0.17 -22.67 -24.13
CA VAL A 1006 -0.03 -24.09 -24.48
C VAL A 1006 0.98 -24.31 -25.61
N GLN A 1007 1.69 -23.26 -26.05
CA GLN A 1007 2.59 -23.28 -27.21
C GLN A 1007 3.98 -22.70 -26.86
N PRO A 1008 4.94 -23.51 -26.39
CA PRO A 1008 6.25 -23.06 -25.92
C PRO A 1008 7.22 -22.52 -26.98
N TYR A 1009 6.94 -22.64 -28.28
CA TYR A 1009 7.82 -22.17 -29.35
C TYR A 1009 7.07 -21.24 -30.30
N CYS A 1010 7.67 -20.10 -30.64
CA CYS A 1010 7.19 -19.16 -31.66
C CYS A 1010 8.31 -18.90 -32.67
N SER A 1011 8.01 -18.90 -33.96
CA SER A 1011 8.96 -18.62 -35.04
C SER A 1011 8.50 -17.41 -35.83
N MET A 1012 9.28 -16.33 -35.75
CA MET A 1012 9.04 -15.03 -36.40
C MET A 1012 9.58 -15.10 -37.83
N TRP A 1013 8.75 -15.52 -38.79
CA TRP A 1013 9.20 -15.87 -40.15
C TRP A 1013 8.55 -15.03 -41.26
N ASP A 1014 7.53 -14.23 -40.91
CA ASP A 1014 6.81 -13.29 -41.78
C ASP A 1014 6.43 -13.90 -43.15
N SER A 1015 6.04 -15.17 -43.17
CA SER A 1015 5.89 -15.91 -44.42
C SER A 1015 4.57 -15.62 -45.13
N ILE A 1016 3.52 -15.27 -44.38
CA ILE A 1016 2.17 -15.04 -44.88
C ILE A 1016 1.61 -13.81 -44.18
N TYR A 1017 0.89 -12.99 -44.94
CA TYR A 1017 0.17 -11.83 -44.40
C TYR A 1017 -1.34 -12.06 -44.45
N ASP A 1018 -2.03 -11.43 -43.51
CA ASP A 1018 -3.48 -11.49 -43.34
C ASP A 1018 -4.04 -10.09 -43.11
N CYS A 1019 -5.12 -9.76 -43.84
CA CYS A 1019 -5.78 -8.46 -43.75
C CYS A 1019 -7.24 -8.63 -43.33
N LEU A 1020 -7.82 -7.57 -42.77
CA LEU A 1020 -9.21 -7.56 -42.33
C LEU A 1020 -10.04 -6.69 -43.25
N PHE A 1021 -11.16 -7.21 -43.77
CA PHE A 1021 -12.11 -6.36 -44.48
C PHE A 1021 -13.08 -5.78 -43.47
N PHE A 1022 -13.13 -4.44 -43.38
CA PHE A 1022 -14.10 -3.74 -42.56
C PHE A 1022 -15.31 -3.35 -43.40
N CYS A 1023 -16.37 -4.14 -43.27
CA CYS A 1023 -17.51 -4.09 -44.17
C CYS A 1023 -18.80 -3.72 -43.45
N ILE A 1024 -19.66 -3.01 -44.18
CA ILE A 1024 -21.07 -2.79 -43.85
C ILE A 1024 -21.94 -3.44 -44.94
N ASN A 1025 -23.10 -3.96 -44.57
CA ASN A 1025 -24.06 -4.50 -45.51
C ASN A 1025 -24.45 -3.46 -46.59
N GLN A 1026 -24.46 -3.85 -47.87
CA GLN A 1026 -24.70 -2.92 -48.97
C GLN A 1026 -26.11 -2.31 -48.94
N ASP A 1027 -27.15 -3.07 -48.60
CA ASP A 1027 -28.52 -2.54 -48.53
C ASP A 1027 -28.66 -1.52 -47.40
N VAL A 1028 -27.99 -1.75 -46.26
CA VAL A 1028 -27.93 -0.79 -45.15
C VAL A 1028 -27.21 0.48 -45.59
N TYR A 1029 -26.05 0.35 -46.25
CA TYR A 1029 -25.28 1.49 -46.74
C TYR A 1029 -26.03 2.28 -47.83
N ASP A 1030 -26.68 1.60 -48.78
CA ASP A 1030 -27.46 2.21 -49.87
C ASP A 1030 -28.76 2.87 -49.38
N SER A 1031 -29.23 2.53 -48.17
CA SER A 1031 -30.37 3.21 -47.54
C SER A 1031 -30.06 4.63 -47.06
N LEU A 1032 -28.77 4.98 -46.93
CA LEU A 1032 -28.28 6.28 -46.46
C LEU A 1032 -28.20 7.31 -47.60
N THR A 1033 -28.21 8.61 -47.27
CA THR A 1033 -27.94 9.67 -48.27
C THR A 1033 -26.46 9.69 -48.66
N LYS A 1034 -26.12 10.34 -49.77
CA LYS A 1034 -24.72 10.43 -50.22
C LYS A 1034 -23.81 11.14 -49.22
N GLU A 1035 -24.35 12.11 -48.48
CA GLU A 1035 -23.64 12.81 -47.41
C GLU A 1035 -23.44 11.90 -46.19
N GLN A 1036 -24.47 11.13 -45.80
CA GLN A 1036 -24.36 10.15 -44.71
C GLN A 1036 -23.38 9.01 -45.05
N GLN A 1037 -23.40 8.54 -46.30
CA GLN A 1037 -22.45 7.54 -46.81
C GLN A 1037 -21.00 8.01 -46.66
N ALA A 1038 -20.72 9.28 -47.00
CA ALA A 1038 -19.38 9.84 -46.86
C ALA A 1038 -18.91 9.85 -45.38
N VAL A 1039 -19.80 10.16 -44.43
CA VAL A 1039 -19.49 10.11 -42.99
C VAL A 1039 -19.21 8.69 -42.52
N VAL A 1040 -20.00 7.71 -42.98
CA VAL A 1040 -19.77 6.28 -42.66
C VAL A 1040 -18.40 5.82 -43.18
N ASP A 1041 -18.04 6.21 -44.41
CA ASP A 1041 -16.74 5.86 -44.98
C ASP A 1041 -15.58 6.53 -44.24
N GLU A 1042 -15.72 7.81 -43.89
CA GLU A 1042 -14.74 8.54 -43.09
C GLU A 1042 -14.51 7.88 -41.72
N CYS A 1043 -15.59 7.60 -40.97
CA CYS A 1043 -15.52 6.91 -39.69
C CYS A 1043 -14.89 5.52 -39.84
N GLY A 1044 -15.24 4.79 -40.90
CA GLY A 1044 -14.70 3.47 -41.19
C GLY A 1044 -13.20 3.49 -41.51
N GLN A 1045 -12.73 4.48 -42.27
CA GLN A 1045 -11.32 4.67 -42.58
C GLN A 1045 -10.50 5.06 -41.35
N MET A 1046 -11.04 5.95 -40.50
CA MET A 1046 -10.42 6.33 -39.24
C MET A 1046 -10.31 5.13 -38.29
N ALA A 1047 -11.36 4.33 -38.17
CA ALA A 1047 -11.34 3.11 -37.37
C ALA A 1047 -10.34 2.06 -37.90
N VAL A 1048 -10.22 1.91 -39.23
CA VAL A 1048 -9.20 1.05 -39.86
C VAL A 1048 -7.79 1.52 -39.53
N LYS A 1049 -7.55 2.82 -39.58
CA LYS A 1049 -6.24 3.39 -39.27
C LYS A 1049 -5.90 3.22 -37.78
N TYR A 1050 -6.87 3.49 -36.90
CA TYR A 1050 -6.74 3.24 -35.46
C TYR A 1050 -6.42 1.78 -35.16
N GLU A 1051 -7.13 0.85 -35.81
CA GLU A 1051 -6.90 -0.59 -35.67
C GLU A 1051 -5.46 -0.98 -36.07
N ARG A 1052 -4.98 -0.50 -37.23
CA ARG A 1052 -3.58 -0.73 -37.66
C ARG A 1052 -2.57 -0.23 -36.64
N ASP A 1053 -2.79 0.96 -36.06
CA ASP A 1053 -1.87 1.55 -35.07
C ASP A 1053 -1.80 0.71 -33.79
N ILE A 1054 -2.95 0.33 -33.22
CA ILE A 1054 -2.98 -0.48 -32.00
C ILE A 1054 -2.44 -1.90 -32.25
N ASN A 1055 -2.71 -2.49 -33.42
CA ASN A 1055 -2.24 -3.82 -33.79
C ASN A 1055 -0.70 -3.89 -33.84
N ARG A 1056 -0.07 -2.85 -34.38
CA ARG A 1056 1.40 -2.77 -34.51
C ARG A 1056 2.11 -2.36 -33.22
N SER A 1057 1.46 -1.56 -32.38
CA SER A 1057 2.10 -1.03 -31.15
C SER A 1057 2.40 -2.10 -30.09
N GLY A 1058 1.65 -3.21 -30.09
CA GLY A 1058 1.74 -4.27 -29.09
C GLY A 1058 2.83 -5.32 -29.31
N ASP A 1059 3.34 -5.50 -30.53
CA ASP A 1059 4.17 -6.67 -30.88
C ASP A 1059 5.44 -6.81 -30.01
N ALA A 1060 6.13 -5.71 -29.74
CA ALA A 1060 7.34 -5.72 -28.91
C ALA A 1060 7.04 -6.08 -27.45
N GLU A 1061 5.93 -5.58 -26.90
CA GLU A 1061 5.45 -5.93 -25.56
C GLU A 1061 5.07 -7.41 -25.50
N ILE A 1062 4.26 -7.88 -26.46
CA ILE A 1062 3.76 -9.26 -26.51
C ILE A 1062 4.92 -10.24 -26.55
N MET A 1063 5.90 -10.02 -27.44
CA MET A 1063 7.09 -10.88 -27.53
C MET A 1063 7.90 -10.88 -26.23
N SER A 1064 8.04 -9.72 -25.58
CA SER A 1064 8.74 -9.58 -24.29
C SER A 1064 8.02 -10.37 -23.20
N ARG A 1065 6.71 -10.13 -23.04
CA ARG A 1065 5.86 -10.83 -22.07
C ARG A 1065 5.86 -12.34 -22.28
N TRP A 1066 5.73 -12.82 -23.51
CA TRP A 1066 5.75 -14.26 -23.79
C TRP A 1066 7.09 -14.91 -23.44
N SER A 1067 8.20 -14.23 -23.76
CA SER A 1067 9.55 -14.72 -23.46
C SER A 1067 9.82 -14.76 -21.95
N GLU A 1068 9.42 -13.70 -21.24
CA GLU A 1068 9.73 -13.49 -19.81
C GLU A 1068 8.75 -14.19 -18.88
N LYS A 1069 7.43 -14.08 -19.13
CA LYS A 1069 6.35 -14.59 -18.25
C LYS A 1069 6.01 -16.05 -18.57
N ASN A 1070 5.92 -16.40 -19.86
CA ASN A 1070 5.47 -17.73 -20.30
C ASN A 1070 6.64 -18.70 -20.56
N GLY A 1071 7.90 -18.20 -20.56
CA GLY A 1071 9.08 -18.99 -20.88
C GLY A 1071 9.09 -19.48 -22.33
N LEU A 1072 8.37 -18.79 -23.21
CA LEU A 1072 8.22 -19.14 -24.61
C LEU A 1072 9.52 -18.84 -25.35
N THR A 1073 9.97 -19.78 -26.21
CA THR A 1073 11.16 -19.58 -27.04
C THR A 1073 10.78 -18.93 -28.36
N ILE A 1074 11.21 -17.69 -28.58
CA ILE A 1074 11.02 -16.96 -29.83
C ILE A 1074 12.25 -17.14 -30.73
N THR A 1075 12.05 -17.69 -31.92
CA THR A 1075 13.06 -17.79 -32.98
C THR A 1075 12.93 -16.58 -33.91
N ALA A 1076 13.95 -15.73 -33.96
CA ALA A 1076 13.97 -14.57 -34.84
C ALA A 1076 14.19 -14.98 -36.31
N LYS A 1077 13.68 -14.17 -37.24
CA LYS A 1077 13.76 -14.42 -38.69
C LYS A 1077 15.19 -14.59 -39.19
N GLU A 1078 16.13 -13.83 -38.62
CA GLU A 1078 17.55 -13.85 -38.99
C GLU A 1078 18.23 -15.18 -38.62
N ASP A 1079 17.67 -15.92 -37.67
CA ASP A 1079 18.15 -17.22 -37.23
C ASP A 1079 17.54 -18.39 -38.04
N MET A 1080 16.73 -18.08 -39.06
CA MET A 1080 16.02 -19.05 -39.89
C MET A 1080 16.56 -19.13 -41.33
N ASP A 1081 16.52 -20.32 -41.93
CA ASP A 1081 16.79 -20.55 -43.36
C ASP A 1081 15.53 -20.23 -44.19
N ILE A 1082 15.23 -18.94 -44.32
CA ILE A 1082 14.08 -18.41 -45.10
C ILE A 1082 14.12 -18.86 -46.57
N ASP A 1083 15.32 -19.04 -47.14
CA ASP A 1083 15.49 -19.49 -48.52
C ASP A 1083 14.98 -20.93 -48.71
N SER A 1084 15.14 -21.81 -47.71
CA SER A 1084 14.57 -23.15 -47.73
C SER A 1084 13.04 -23.15 -47.79
N PHE A 1085 12.40 -22.25 -47.04
CA PHE A 1085 10.95 -22.10 -47.04
C PHE A 1085 10.43 -21.54 -48.37
N LYS A 1086 11.09 -20.51 -48.91
CA LYS A 1086 10.76 -19.94 -50.24
C LYS A 1086 10.83 -21.00 -51.33
N LYS A 1087 11.93 -21.74 -51.38
CA LYS A 1087 12.14 -22.81 -52.37
C LYS A 1087 11.09 -23.92 -52.30
N ALA A 1088 10.60 -24.25 -51.11
CA ALA A 1088 9.58 -25.29 -50.94
C ALA A 1088 8.22 -24.89 -51.53
N VAL A 1089 7.89 -23.59 -51.53
CA VAL A 1089 6.65 -23.05 -52.12
C VAL A 1089 6.84 -22.51 -53.53
N ASP A 1090 8.00 -22.74 -54.17
CA ASP A 1090 8.21 -22.39 -55.58
C ASP A 1090 7.08 -22.95 -56.46
N GLY A 1091 6.53 -22.10 -57.32
CA GLY A 1091 5.41 -22.43 -58.20
C GLY A 1091 4.03 -22.50 -57.52
N VAL A 1092 3.89 -22.05 -56.26
CA VAL A 1092 2.56 -21.95 -55.61
C VAL A 1092 1.69 -20.88 -56.28
N LYS A 1093 2.28 -19.77 -56.76
CA LYS A 1093 1.60 -18.74 -57.55
C LYS A 1093 0.91 -19.32 -58.80
N ASP A 1094 1.64 -20.12 -59.58
CA ASP A 1094 1.11 -20.76 -60.78
C ASP A 1094 0.04 -21.81 -60.46
N TRP A 1095 0.17 -22.49 -59.32
CA TRP A 1095 -0.84 -23.41 -58.83
C TRP A 1095 -2.12 -22.66 -58.45
N TYR A 1096 -2.00 -21.56 -57.71
CA TYR A 1096 -3.13 -20.75 -57.28
C TYR A 1096 -3.91 -20.15 -58.46
N ILE A 1097 -3.21 -19.61 -59.48
CA ILE A 1097 -3.85 -19.12 -60.71
C ILE A 1097 -4.63 -20.24 -61.42
N LYS A 1098 -4.09 -21.47 -61.44
CA LYS A 1098 -4.80 -22.62 -62.04
C LYS A 1098 -6.01 -23.03 -61.22
N GLU A 1099 -5.91 -22.96 -59.89
CA GLU A 1099 -7.01 -23.28 -58.98
C GLU A 1099 -8.17 -22.29 -59.18
N LEU A 1100 -7.89 -20.98 -59.15
CA LEU A 1100 -8.87 -19.93 -59.44
C LEU A 1100 -9.57 -20.13 -60.79
N LYS A 1101 -8.79 -20.43 -61.83
CA LYS A 1101 -9.34 -20.70 -63.16
C LYS A 1101 -10.21 -21.97 -63.19
N SER A 1102 -9.85 -23.00 -62.42
CA SER A 1102 -10.62 -24.23 -62.33
C SER A 1102 -11.96 -24.03 -61.62
N GLU A 1103 -12.03 -23.06 -60.71
CA GLU A 1103 -13.24 -22.64 -60.00
C GLU A 1103 -14.08 -21.60 -60.77
N GLY A 1104 -13.61 -21.15 -61.94
CA GLY A 1104 -14.36 -20.29 -62.86
C GLY A 1104 -13.99 -18.80 -62.83
N TYR A 1105 -12.91 -18.43 -62.12
CA TYR A 1105 -12.42 -17.07 -62.01
C TYR A 1105 -11.35 -16.77 -63.08
N ASP A 1106 -11.80 -16.40 -64.28
CA ASP A 1106 -10.91 -16.08 -65.42
C ASP A 1106 -10.05 -14.81 -65.20
N ASP A 1107 -10.50 -13.93 -64.30
CA ASP A 1107 -9.80 -12.71 -63.86
C ASP A 1107 -8.74 -12.98 -62.78
N GLY A 1108 -8.68 -14.19 -62.21
CA GLY A 1108 -7.77 -14.51 -61.11
C GLY A 1108 -6.28 -14.33 -61.45
N ALA A 1109 -5.89 -14.49 -62.72
CA ALA A 1109 -4.52 -14.24 -63.16
C ALA A 1109 -4.15 -12.74 -63.09
N ASP A 1110 -5.08 -11.87 -63.48
CA ASP A 1110 -4.91 -10.41 -63.46
C ASP A 1110 -4.85 -9.90 -62.02
N LEU A 1111 -5.72 -10.40 -61.14
CA LEU A 1111 -5.68 -10.07 -59.71
C LEU A 1111 -4.33 -10.46 -59.08
N VAL A 1112 -3.85 -11.67 -59.34
CA VAL A 1112 -2.55 -12.14 -58.83
C VAL A 1112 -1.40 -11.32 -59.41
N GLU A 1113 -1.47 -10.90 -60.67
CA GLU A 1113 -0.46 -10.04 -61.28
C GLU A 1113 -0.43 -8.65 -60.62
N THR A 1114 -1.57 -8.05 -60.32
CA THR A 1114 -1.66 -6.75 -59.62
C THR A 1114 -0.98 -6.79 -58.24
N PHE A 1115 -1.13 -7.87 -57.48
CA PHE A 1115 -0.46 -8.02 -56.18
C PHE A 1115 1.05 -8.31 -56.29
N THR A 1116 1.52 -8.84 -57.42
CA THR A 1116 2.90 -9.35 -57.57
C THR A 1116 3.77 -8.55 -58.55
N ALA A 1117 3.25 -7.46 -59.12
CA ALA A 1117 4.02 -6.57 -59.98
C ALA A 1117 4.96 -5.69 -59.13
N ASP A 1118 6.27 -5.70 -59.42
CA ASP A 1118 7.23 -4.78 -58.80
C ASP A 1118 6.99 -3.35 -59.33
N GLU A 1119 6.82 -2.37 -58.45
CA GLU A 1119 6.67 -0.94 -58.81
C GLU A 1119 7.88 -0.33 -59.57
N THR A 1120 8.95 -1.11 -59.79
CA THR A 1120 10.11 -0.66 -60.58
C THR A 1120 9.92 -0.76 -62.10
N SER A 1121 8.79 -1.24 -62.62
CA SER A 1121 8.55 -1.32 -64.08
C SER A 1121 7.61 -0.27 -64.68
N SER A 1122 7.07 0.68 -63.91
CA SER A 1122 6.12 1.71 -64.39
C SER A 1122 6.74 3.08 -64.70
N LEU A 1123 8.07 3.20 -64.65
CA LEU A 1123 8.82 4.32 -65.23
C LEU A 1123 9.57 3.88 -66.51
N GLN A 1124 8.82 3.61 -67.59
CA GLN A 1124 9.32 3.63 -68.97
C GLN A 1124 8.33 4.30 -69.93
#